data_AF-A0A1M7F9W8-F1
#
_entry.id   AF-A0A1M7F9W8-F1
#
_cell.length_a   1.000
_cell.length_b   1.000
_cell.length_c   1.000
_cell.angle_alpha   90.00
_cell.angle_beta   90.00
_cell.angle_gamma   90.00
#
_symmetry.space_group_name_H-M   'P 1'
#
loop_
_entity.id
_entity.type
_entity.pdbx_description
1 polymer ?
#
loop_
_entity_poly.entity_id
_entity_poly.type
_entity_poly.pdbx_seq_one_letter_code
_entity_poly.pdbx_strand_id
1 'polypeptide(L)'
;MGRINDWLTNFLMGDDEGKFVDITSLNNHEVTEESFKAGKSLLEEAQKINQKEQDAKDGLKLVIDRAKLKCDLCTVPAGDLKVNYDTPGTQDKRTATVAEKDSISLIFKGNCKKSPYQSSPCASVMKLSEWKNPGTVHFQDKLALLLKSSIKCEYGGIDIKITDCRQRNVIDEIDITGMPVHDITEETDVDFIVYPRIWMDNPWMLNYNLDWNRDKDEIFQLRSNEHSKIFDNCIRGKDIFTDFYNKNKVKINNQEYFPPYLRMFKDHNIVTGNNVVLSLYLTFDKVKNIKDEKIVLDYDAAVFDAGFTDDGITIHNKDFIIDKKYFKDQYYTLSDNDPERKTKYEVIVKSDEKKIIINKFMIKCKQTITDNKQIKFLNKKNEVVGVLTVRPNDSFIFSKRKIKYIKIKRKSYANQDLETIKRNLTSTYIQDNNGKEIKFDNENTFLQKFTEKLINTYFSRIGVNFPVNFSLDEIEIDENSLIEKKIISNSLVLDGAKYLEMVEKQYFKEKGITEEDLKENIFVFISPIDEPMKADTNAKTGAFVVYEDVFIFSAMVYIFDIDTILHEIGHEMGLKHPFAIGLKDIVSKQSYLEQIKHNKETKDGESKVVEKWREDLKTRKSTGYPFKFGEETISNKVEWKKRIDEEELIYKTQIADLDRIITSTENLIHFFTRIEEYHKIYFNQYTTDTIMDYTILHYGFFDYQFDIIKKLNDEFKHI
;
A
#
# COMPACT_ATOMS: atom_id res chain seq x y z
N MET A 1 58.09 19.30 -17.49
CA MET A 1 56.63 19.20 -17.72
C MET A 1 56.39 17.86 -18.39
N GLY A 2 55.62 16.96 -17.77
CA GLY A 2 55.39 15.58 -18.23
C GLY A 2 54.70 14.77 -17.15
N ARG A 3 54.06 13.65 -17.52
CA ARG A 3 53.06 12.88 -16.75
C ARG A 3 51.64 13.49 -16.68
N ILE A 4 50.91 13.38 -17.80
CA ILE A 4 49.53 12.88 -17.85
C ILE A 4 49.52 11.98 -19.10
N ASN A 5 49.48 10.64 -18.95
CA ASN A 5 49.34 9.72 -20.09
C ASN A 5 49.02 8.25 -19.76
N ASP A 6 49.18 7.79 -18.50
CA ASP A 6 49.11 6.37 -18.13
C ASP A 6 47.83 5.99 -17.33
N TRP A 7 46.66 6.48 -17.73
CA TRP A 7 45.41 6.25 -16.96
C TRP A 7 44.12 6.08 -17.79
N LEU A 8 44.21 5.51 -18.99
CA LEU A 8 43.02 5.30 -19.86
C LEU A 8 42.99 3.96 -20.63
N THR A 9 44.00 3.09 -20.49
CA THR A 9 44.27 2.02 -21.47
C THR A 9 43.81 0.60 -21.08
N ASN A 10 43.60 0.32 -19.79
CA ASN A 10 43.39 -1.05 -19.27
C ASN A 10 42.00 -1.26 -18.66
N PHE A 11 40.92 -1.01 -19.42
CA PHE A 11 39.53 -1.13 -18.93
C PHE A 11 38.65 -2.11 -19.74
N LEU A 12 39.19 -2.96 -20.62
CA LEU A 12 38.40 -3.78 -21.55
C LEU A 12 38.93 -5.23 -21.75
N MET A 13 38.00 -6.12 -22.08
CA MET A 13 38.12 -7.55 -22.52
C MET A 13 38.42 -8.59 -21.41
N GLY A 14 37.73 -9.76 -21.33
CA GLY A 14 36.76 -10.41 -22.25
C GLY A 14 35.84 -11.49 -21.60
N ASP A 15 35.91 -12.77 -22.00
CA ASP A 15 34.96 -13.54 -22.86
C ASP A 15 34.91 -15.01 -22.30
N ASP A 16 34.38 -16.14 -22.83
CA ASP A 16 33.67 -16.69 -24.03
C ASP A 16 33.11 -18.11 -23.60
N GLU A 17 32.11 -18.84 -24.12
CA GLU A 17 31.08 -18.68 -25.19
C GLU A 17 29.66 -18.47 -24.59
N GLY A 18 28.60 -19.05 -25.20
CA GLY A 18 27.27 -19.26 -24.57
C GLY A 18 26.30 -20.24 -25.28
N LYS A 19 26.14 -20.12 -26.61
CA LYS A 19 25.23 -20.90 -27.51
C LYS A 19 23.71 -20.78 -27.29
N PHE A 20 22.97 -20.67 -28.41
CA PHE A 20 21.51 -20.76 -28.52
C PHE A 20 20.98 -22.19 -28.30
N VAL A 21 19.73 -22.32 -27.82
CA VAL A 21 18.90 -23.55 -27.86
C VAL A 21 17.47 -23.21 -28.34
N ASP A 22 16.78 -24.19 -28.92
CA ASP A 22 15.55 -24.06 -29.71
C ASP A 22 14.26 -23.81 -28.89
N ILE A 23 13.27 -23.12 -29.47
CA ILE A 23 11.99 -22.73 -28.85
C ILE A 23 10.82 -23.42 -29.59
N THR A 24 10.81 -24.76 -29.58
CA THR A 24 9.79 -25.57 -30.30
C THR A 24 9.07 -26.61 -29.43
N SER A 25 9.13 -26.49 -28.10
CA SER A 25 8.37 -27.38 -27.20
C SER A 25 7.86 -26.69 -25.92
N LEU A 26 6.65 -26.10 -25.98
CA LEU A 26 5.71 -25.99 -24.85
C LEU A 26 4.37 -25.40 -25.33
N ASN A 27 3.57 -26.21 -26.01
CA ASN A 27 2.18 -25.91 -26.34
C ASN A 27 1.35 -27.20 -26.19
N ASN A 28 0.50 -27.26 -25.16
CA ASN A 28 -0.77 -28.01 -25.10
C ASN A 28 -1.30 -28.06 -23.65
N HIS A 29 -2.42 -27.40 -23.41
CA HIS A 29 -3.44 -27.85 -22.46
C HIS A 29 -4.79 -27.31 -22.92
N GLU A 30 -5.67 -28.20 -23.38
CA GLU A 30 -6.99 -27.85 -23.89
C GLU A 30 -7.99 -27.62 -22.75
N VAL A 31 -8.90 -26.65 -22.93
CA VAL A 31 -10.02 -26.39 -22.02
C VAL A 31 -11.28 -27.05 -22.59
N THR A 32 -11.90 -27.95 -21.82
CA THR A 32 -13.00 -28.80 -22.32
C THR A 32 -14.36 -28.09 -22.35
N GLU A 33 -15.19 -28.48 -23.32
CA GLU A 33 -16.46 -27.82 -23.67
C GLU A 33 -17.50 -27.78 -22.52
N GLU A 34 -17.41 -28.70 -21.55
CA GLU A 34 -18.30 -28.74 -20.37
C GLU A 34 -18.04 -27.58 -19.41
N SER A 35 -16.77 -27.15 -19.26
CA SER A 35 -16.41 -26.00 -18.42
C SER A 35 -17.06 -24.71 -18.92
N PHE A 36 -17.17 -24.55 -20.24
CA PHE A 36 -17.85 -23.42 -20.89
C PHE A 36 -19.37 -23.42 -20.61
N LYS A 37 -19.99 -24.60 -20.57
CA LYS A 37 -21.43 -24.75 -20.26
C LYS A 37 -21.72 -24.44 -18.79
N ALA A 38 -20.88 -24.91 -17.86
CA ALA A 38 -20.99 -24.59 -16.43
C ALA A 38 -20.73 -23.10 -16.13
N GLY A 39 -19.69 -22.50 -16.75
CA GLY A 39 -19.40 -21.07 -16.59
C GLY A 39 -20.56 -20.18 -17.06
N LYS A 40 -21.25 -20.56 -18.15
CA LYS A 40 -22.38 -19.80 -18.68
C LYS A 40 -23.61 -19.83 -17.75
N SER A 41 -23.97 -20.99 -17.16
CA SER A 41 -25.15 -21.05 -16.27
C SER A 41 -24.95 -20.23 -14.99
N LEU A 42 -23.75 -20.24 -14.42
CA LEU A 42 -23.39 -19.41 -13.27
C LEU A 42 -23.49 -17.91 -13.58
N LEU A 43 -23.07 -17.50 -14.79
CA LEU A 43 -23.21 -16.12 -15.27
C LEU A 43 -24.68 -15.69 -15.41
N GLU A 44 -25.54 -16.58 -15.93
CA GLU A 44 -26.98 -16.33 -16.04
C GLU A 44 -27.72 -16.32 -14.70
N GLU A 45 -27.22 -16.98 -13.65
CA GLU A 45 -27.74 -16.83 -12.28
C GLU A 45 -27.23 -15.56 -11.60
N ALA A 46 -25.94 -15.23 -11.72
CA ALA A 46 -25.37 -13.99 -11.20
C ALA A 46 -26.08 -12.75 -11.77
N GLN A 47 -26.40 -12.74 -13.07
CA GLN A 47 -27.20 -11.68 -13.69
C GLN A 47 -28.62 -11.57 -13.09
N LYS A 48 -29.28 -12.69 -12.78
CA LYS A 48 -30.62 -12.71 -12.15
C LYS A 48 -30.57 -12.26 -10.68
N ILE A 49 -29.45 -12.46 -9.98
CA ILE A 49 -29.24 -11.98 -8.60
C ILE A 49 -28.98 -10.47 -8.64
N ASN A 50 -28.05 -10.00 -9.48
CA ASN A 50 -27.73 -8.59 -9.63
C ASN A 50 -28.95 -7.76 -10.05
N GLN A 51 -29.78 -8.26 -10.99
CA GLN A 51 -31.03 -7.59 -11.36
C GLN A 51 -32.00 -7.47 -10.17
N LYS A 52 -32.17 -8.53 -9.36
CA LYS A 52 -33.04 -8.48 -8.16
C LYS A 52 -32.52 -7.48 -7.11
N GLU A 53 -31.21 -7.42 -6.91
CA GLU A 53 -30.61 -6.41 -6.02
C GLU A 53 -30.82 -5.00 -6.55
N GLN A 54 -30.66 -4.80 -7.86
CA GLN A 54 -30.81 -3.48 -8.48
C GLN A 54 -32.27 -3.03 -8.48
N ASP A 55 -33.22 -3.93 -8.78
CA ASP A 55 -34.66 -3.69 -8.62
C ASP A 55 -35.03 -3.36 -7.15
N ALA A 56 -34.40 -4.02 -6.18
CA ALA A 56 -34.61 -3.75 -4.77
C ALA A 56 -34.05 -2.38 -4.33
N LYS A 57 -32.86 -2.01 -4.83
CA LYS A 57 -32.23 -0.70 -4.61
C LYS A 57 -33.05 0.43 -5.28
N ASP A 58 -33.51 0.22 -6.52
CA ASP A 58 -34.40 1.15 -7.23
C ASP A 58 -35.76 1.31 -6.54
N GLY A 59 -36.30 0.24 -5.94
CA GLY A 59 -37.51 0.27 -5.11
C GLY A 59 -37.41 1.18 -3.88
N LEU A 60 -36.22 1.64 -3.50
CA LEU A 60 -35.96 2.59 -2.40
C LEU A 60 -35.78 4.04 -2.85
N LYS A 61 -35.90 4.36 -4.15
CA LYS A 61 -35.85 5.74 -4.65
C LYS A 61 -37.03 6.57 -4.13
N LEU A 62 -36.76 7.81 -3.74
CA LEU A 62 -37.77 8.77 -3.30
C LEU A 62 -38.64 9.22 -4.47
N VAL A 63 -39.94 9.34 -4.21
CA VAL A 63 -40.91 9.80 -5.21
C VAL A 63 -41.06 11.31 -5.10
N ILE A 64 -40.86 12.04 -6.20
CA ILE A 64 -40.98 13.51 -6.26
C ILE A 64 -42.09 13.94 -7.24
N ASP A 65 -42.46 15.23 -7.23
CA ASP A 65 -43.56 15.76 -8.06
C ASP A 65 -43.47 15.35 -9.55
N ARG A 66 -44.65 15.05 -10.13
CA ARG A 66 -44.84 14.53 -11.50
C ARG A 66 -44.30 13.11 -11.72
N ALA A 67 -44.20 12.33 -10.65
CA ALA A 67 -44.00 10.87 -10.71
C ALA A 67 -45.10 10.18 -11.53
N LYS A 68 -44.76 9.08 -12.21
CA LYS A 68 -45.73 8.35 -13.04
C LYS A 68 -46.43 7.26 -12.25
N LEU A 69 -47.75 7.21 -12.43
CA LEU A 69 -48.64 6.23 -11.84
C LEU A 69 -49.17 5.29 -12.92
N LYS A 70 -49.48 4.04 -12.55
CA LYS A 70 -50.13 3.06 -13.41
C LYS A 70 -51.38 2.46 -12.76
N CYS A 71 -52.49 2.48 -13.49
CA CYS A 71 -53.77 1.87 -13.13
C CYS A 71 -54.38 1.15 -14.35
N ASP A 72 -54.23 -0.18 -14.42
CA ASP A 72 -54.68 -0.98 -15.57
C ASP A 72 -56.21 -0.95 -15.81
N LEU A 73 -57.00 -0.56 -14.80
CA LEU A 73 -58.45 -0.34 -14.91
C LEU A 73 -58.85 1.08 -15.34
N CYS A 74 -57.91 1.96 -15.67
CA CYS A 74 -58.20 3.19 -16.40
C CYS A 74 -58.17 2.94 -17.92
N THR A 75 -59.00 3.63 -18.72
CA THR A 75 -58.90 3.61 -20.20
C THR A 75 -57.62 4.28 -20.70
N VAL A 76 -57.02 5.17 -19.90
CA VAL A 76 -55.66 5.71 -20.09
C VAL A 76 -54.82 5.24 -18.89
N PRO A 77 -54.11 4.09 -18.99
CA PRO A 77 -53.52 3.45 -17.81
C PRO A 77 -52.42 4.23 -17.10
N ALA A 78 -51.83 5.25 -17.74
CA ALA A 78 -50.81 6.11 -17.17
C ALA A 78 -51.43 7.36 -16.53
N GLY A 79 -51.00 7.68 -15.32
CA GLY A 79 -51.35 8.90 -14.58
C GLY A 79 -50.12 9.66 -14.09
N ASP A 80 -50.36 10.83 -13.53
CA ASP A 80 -49.36 11.70 -12.89
C ASP A 80 -49.67 11.83 -11.39
N LEU A 81 -48.66 11.66 -10.54
CA LEU A 81 -48.73 12.01 -9.13
C LEU A 81 -48.33 13.49 -8.98
N LYS A 82 -49.25 14.29 -8.50
CA LYS A 82 -49.02 15.69 -8.09
C LYS A 82 -48.83 15.72 -6.57
N VAL A 83 -47.78 16.39 -6.11
CA VAL A 83 -47.55 16.58 -4.66
C VAL A 83 -48.23 17.87 -4.22
N ASN A 84 -49.24 17.74 -3.35
CA ASN A 84 -50.04 18.85 -2.84
C ASN A 84 -49.67 19.25 -1.39
N TYR A 85 -49.07 18.34 -0.61
CA TYR A 85 -48.52 18.65 0.71
C TYR A 85 -47.27 19.55 0.59
N ASP A 86 -46.91 20.27 1.65
CA ASP A 86 -45.96 21.40 1.57
C ASP A 86 -44.49 21.01 1.73
N THR A 87 -44.11 19.83 1.24
CA THR A 87 -42.85 19.18 1.59
C THR A 87 -41.61 19.90 1.04
N PRO A 88 -40.46 19.79 1.75
CA PRO A 88 -39.15 20.15 1.22
C PRO A 88 -38.85 19.55 -0.15
N GLY A 89 -38.05 20.27 -0.93
CA GLY A 89 -37.63 19.85 -2.27
C GLY A 89 -36.55 18.76 -2.25
N THR A 90 -36.70 17.77 -3.12
CA THR A 90 -35.63 16.87 -3.57
C THR A 90 -35.50 17.05 -5.08
N GLN A 91 -34.36 17.56 -5.56
CA GLN A 91 -34.10 17.84 -6.98
C GLN A 91 -35.21 18.69 -7.63
N ASP A 92 -35.38 19.94 -7.19
CA ASP A 92 -36.28 20.88 -7.88
C ASP A 92 -37.75 20.80 -7.43
N LYS A 93 -38.10 19.75 -6.69
CA LYS A 93 -39.49 19.25 -6.60
C LYS A 93 -39.82 18.70 -5.23
N ARG A 94 -41.05 18.95 -4.79
CA ARG A 94 -41.61 18.44 -3.53
C ARG A 94 -41.56 16.91 -3.46
N THR A 95 -41.12 16.36 -2.33
CA THR A 95 -41.15 14.91 -2.07
C THR A 95 -42.58 14.44 -1.77
N ALA A 96 -43.05 13.41 -2.45
CA ALA A 96 -44.37 12.82 -2.21
C ALA A 96 -44.39 12.04 -0.88
N THR A 97 -45.51 12.12 -0.16
CA THR A 97 -45.70 11.44 1.14
C THR A 97 -47.03 10.70 1.19
N VAL A 98 -47.26 9.93 2.25
CA VAL A 98 -48.54 9.25 2.51
C VAL A 98 -49.76 10.18 2.63
N ALA A 99 -49.57 11.51 2.67
CA ALA A 99 -50.65 12.48 2.57
C ALA A 99 -51.29 12.53 1.15
N GLU A 100 -50.55 12.15 0.11
CA GLU A 100 -50.97 12.22 -1.30
C GLU A 100 -51.94 11.08 -1.66
N LYS A 101 -53.16 11.08 -1.11
CA LYS A 101 -54.11 9.94 -1.18
C LYS A 101 -55.52 10.25 -1.69
N ASP A 102 -55.67 11.27 -2.52
CA ASP A 102 -56.94 11.65 -3.16
C ASP A 102 -56.84 11.78 -4.70
N SER A 103 -57.93 12.20 -5.35
CA SER A 103 -58.01 12.43 -6.81
C SER A 103 -57.44 13.77 -7.29
N ILE A 104 -56.96 14.62 -6.38
CA ILE A 104 -56.22 15.86 -6.66
C ILE A 104 -54.71 15.55 -6.76
N SER A 105 -54.23 14.59 -5.97
CA SER A 105 -52.86 14.07 -6.05
C SER A 105 -52.69 12.99 -7.12
N LEU A 106 -53.62 12.03 -7.26
CA LEU A 106 -53.54 10.96 -8.25
C LEU A 106 -54.31 11.31 -9.54
N ILE A 107 -53.63 11.92 -10.51
CA ILE A 107 -54.25 12.48 -11.72
C ILE A 107 -54.28 11.44 -12.85
N PHE A 108 -55.46 10.87 -13.11
CA PHE A 108 -55.74 10.00 -14.27
C PHE A 108 -56.72 10.67 -15.24
N LYS A 109 -56.37 10.68 -16.53
CA LYS A 109 -57.13 11.38 -17.59
C LYS A 109 -58.16 10.51 -18.34
N GLY A 110 -58.28 9.23 -17.98
CA GLY A 110 -59.24 8.30 -18.59
C GLY A 110 -60.40 7.92 -17.66
N ASN A 111 -61.31 7.10 -18.19
CA ASN A 111 -62.46 6.57 -17.47
C ASN A 111 -62.11 5.26 -16.75
N CYS A 112 -62.87 4.92 -15.70
CA CYS A 112 -62.71 3.63 -15.04
C CYS A 112 -63.45 2.53 -15.83
N LYS A 113 -62.72 1.51 -16.29
CA LYS A 113 -63.25 0.35 -17.03
C LYS A 113 -64.29 -0.47 -16.24
N LYS A 114 -64.32 -0.30 -14.91
CA LYS A 114 -65.27 -0.95 -13.99
C LYS A 114 -66.53 -0.12 -13.73
N SER A 115 -66.59 1.13 -14.19
CA SER A 115 -67.84 1.90 -14.17
C SER A 115 -68.83 1.38 -15.21
N PRO A 116 -70.15 1.50 -14.97
CA PRO A 116 -71.17 1.10 -15.97
C PRO A 116 -70.90 1.76 -17.33
N TYR A 117 -70.86 0.92 -18.37
CA TYR A 117 -70.53 1.31 -19.75
C TYR A 117 -69.19 2.05 -19.92
N GLN A 118 -68.26 1.93 -18.95
CA GLN A 118 -67.00 2.68 -18.88
C GLN A 118 -67.18 4.20 -18.95
N SER A 119 -68.33 4.70 -18.50
CA SER A 119 -68.76 6.10 -18.68
C SER A 119 -68.12 7.10 -17.71
N SER A 120 -67.65 6.66 -16.54
CA SER A 120 -67.23 7.57 -15.46
C SER A 120 -65.72 7.87 -15.47
N PRO A 121 -65.29 9.14 -15.50
CA PRO A 121 -63.89 9.53 -15.31
C PRO A 121 -63.28 8.95 -14.03
N CYS A 122 -62.02 8.49 -14.08
CA CYS A 122 -61.38 7.92 -12.89
C CYS A 122 -61.41 8.87 -11.68
N ALA A 123 -61.14 10.16 -11.89
CA ALA A 123 -61.15 11.17 -10.83
C ALA A 123 -62.50 11.33 -10.11
N SER A 124 -63.63 10.92 -10.71
CA SER A 124 -64.98 11.05 -10.11
C SER A 124 -65.46 9.81 -9.36
N VAL A 125 -64.80 8.65 -9.53
CA VAL A 125 -65.18 7.38 -8.89
C VAL A 125 -64.06 6.73 -8.06
N MET A 126 -62.85 7.28 -8.11
CA MET A 126 -61.68 6.75 -7.42
C MET A 126 -61.75 6.99 -5.91
N LYS A 127 -62.13 5.94 -5.17
CA LYS A 127 -61.92 5.82 -3.72
C LYS A 127 -60.59 5.13 -3.46
N LEU A 128 -59.73 5.72 -2.64
CA LEU A 128 -58.37 5.24 -2.35
C LEU A 128 -58.24 4.74 -0.91
N SER A 129 -57.37 3.75 -0.69
CA SER A 129 -56.95 3.27 0.63
C SER A 129 -55.80 4.11 1.20
N GLU A 130 -55.27 3.73 2.37
CA GLU A 130 -53.91 4.14 2.76
C GLU A 130 -52.85 3.56 1.81
N TRP A 131 -51.69 4.22 1.77
CA TRP A 131 -50.50 3.78 1.03
C TRP A 131 -49.83 2.56 1.69
N LYS A 132 -49.38 1.62 0.86
CA LYS A 132 -48.57 0.46 1.23
C LYS A 132 -47.10 0.72 0.90
N ASN A 133 -46.21 0.10 1.67
CA ASN A 133 -44.76 0.18 1.50
C ASN A 133 -44.18 1.61 1.39
N PRO A 134 -44.56 2.59 2.23
CA PRO A 134 -43.84 3.86 2.31
C PRO A 134 -42.41 3.66 2.84
N GLY A 135 -41.61 4.72 2.81
CA GLY A 135 -40.31 4.79 3.48
C GLY A 135 -40.42 4.99 4.98
N THR A 136 -39.28 4.98 5.67
CA THR A 136 -39.14 5.30 7.10
C THR A 136 -38.83 6.77 7.37
N VAL A 137 -38.35 7.49 6.35
CA VAL A 137 -38.05 8.93 6.42
C VAL A 137 -39.34 9.75 6.41
N HIS A 138 -39.39 10.77 7.26
CA HIS A 138 -40.51 11.71 7.33
C HIS A 138 -40.17 13.03 6.64
N PHE A 139 -41.13 13.61 5.92
CA PHE A 139 -41.11 14.99 5.44
C PHE A 139 -42.35 15.68 6.03
N GLN A 140 -42.16 16.69 6.89
CA GLN A 140 -43.26 17.37 7.63
C GLN A 140 -44.25 16.38 8.28
N ASP A 141 -43.71 15.49 9.12
CA ASP A 141 -44.47 14.48 9.88
C ASP A 141 -45.30 13.52 9.04
N LYS A 142 -44.92 13.28 7.79
CA LYS A 142 -45.52 12.27 6.90
C LYS A 142 -44.44 11.41 6.26
N LEU A 143 -44.63 10.09 6.29
CA LEU A 143 -43.72 9.12 5.68
C LEU A 143 -43.61 9.37 4.16
N ALA A 144 -42.39 9.35 3.64
CA ALA A 144 -42.11 9.48 2.22
C ALA A 144 -42.68 8.31 1.40
N LEU A 145 -43.11 8.58 0.16
CA LEU A 145 -43.38 7.53 -0.81
C LEU A 145 -42.09 7.11 -1.52
N LEU A 146 -41.97 5.82 -1.76
CA LEU A 146 -40.85 5.18 -2.45
C LEU A 146 -41.35 4.56 -3.76
N LEU A 147 -40.47 4.25 -4.71
CA LEU A 147 -40.87 3.63 -5.98
C LEU A 147 -41.64 2.30 -5.78
N LYS A 148 -41.34 1.55 -4.70
CA LYS A 148 -42.07 0.34 -4.30
C LYS A 148 -43.46 0.57 -3.66
N SER A 149 -43.87 1.82 -3.43
CA SER A 149 -45.15 2.15 -2.79
C SER A 149 -46.33 1.95 -3.73
N SER A 150 -47.48 1.55 -3.18
CA SER A 150 -48.72 1.37 -3.93
C SER A 150 -49.95 1.73 -3.10
N ILE A 151 -51.06 2.07 -3.74
CA ILE A 151 -52.31 2.50 -3.09
C ILE A 151 -53.51 1.83 -3.76
N LYS A 152 -54.42 1.25 -2.97
CA LYS A 152 -55.55 0.50 -3.54
C LYS A 152 -56.64 1.46 -3.97
N CYS A 153 -57.01 1.41 -5.26
CA CYS A 153 -58.29 1.97 -5.68
C CYS A 153 -59.38 0.97 -5.32
N GLU A 154 -60.16 1.26 -4.28
CA GLU A 154 -61.22 0.37 -3.79
C GLU A 154 -62.33 0.19 -4.82
N TYR A 155 -62.70 1.27 -5.52
CA TYR A 155 -63.69 1.22 -6.60
C TYR A 155 -63.23 0.29 -7.71
N GLY A 156 -61.99 0.45 -8.21
CA GLY A 156 -61.39 -0.45 -9.20
C GLY A 156 -61.20 -1.88 -8.67
N GLY A 157 -60.76 -2.02 -7.43
CA GLY A 157 -60.35 -3.27 -6.79
C GLY A 157 -58.86 -3.60 -6.94
N ILE A 158 -58.07 -2.76 -7.62
CA ILE A 158 -56.63 -2.97 -7.89
C ILE A 158 -55.75 -1.97 -7.16
N ASP A 159 -54.49 -2.34 -6.94
CA ASP A 159 -53.44 -1.44 -6.48
C ASP A 159 -52.91 -0.59 -7.65
N ILE A 160 -52.92 0.73 -7.49
CA ILE A 160 -52.22 1.70 -8.33
C ILE A 160 -50.74 1.64 -7.96
N LYS A 161 -49.86 1.52 -8.96
CA LYS A 161 -48.40 1.44 -8.78
C LYS A 161 -47.73 2.74 -9.21
N ILE A 162 -46.62 3.07 -8.57
CA ILE A 162 -45.68 4.07 -9.06
C ILE A 162 -44.74 3.38 -10.05
N THR A 163 -44.46 4.01 -11.20
CA THR A 163 -43.64 3.42 -12.28
C THR A 163 -42.48 4.30 -12.75
N ASP A 164 -42.44 5.56 -12.33
CA ASP A 164 -41.29 6.46 -12.45
C ASP A 164 -41.32 7.39 -11.23
N CYS A 165 -40.31 7.30 -10.37
CA CYS A 165 -40.19 8.12 -9.16
C CYS A 165 -39.71 9.55 -9.43
N ARG A 166 -39.24 9.85 -10.66
CA ARG A 166 -38.65 11.11 -11.15
C ARG A 166 -37.34 11.57 -10.52
N GLN A 167 -36.87 10.91 -9.45
CA GLN A 167 -35.52 11.11 -8.94
C GLN A 167 -34.49 10.73 -10.02
N ARG A 168 -33.57 11.64 -10.32
CA ARG A 168 -32.45 11.45 -11.25
C ARG A 168 -31.17 11.10 -10.50
N ASN A 169 -30.22 10.45 -11.15
CA ASN A 169 -28.91 10.16 -10.58
C ASN A 169 -27.82 11.01 -11.24
N VAL A 170 -27.94 12.33 -11.09
CA VAL A 170 -26.98 13.34 -11.53
C VAL A 170 -26.79 14.29 -10.36
N ILE A 171 -25.54 14.63 -10.07
CA ILE A 171 -25.15 15.64 -9.08
C ILE A 171 -24.51 16.77 -9.87
N ASP A 172 -25.30 17.82 -10.12
CA ASP A 172 -24.76 19.12 -10.53
C ASP A 172 -24.34 19.88 -9.25
N GLU A 173 -23.36 20.78 -9.36
CA GLU A 173 -22.59 21.29 -8.21
C GLU A 173 -23.44 22.01 -7.15
N ILE A 174 -23.23 21.68 -5.86
CA ILE A 174 -23.91 22.31 -4.73
C ILE A 174 -23.02 23.43 -4.19
N ASP A 175 -23.37 24.68 -4.49
CA ASP A 175 -22.83 25.85 -3.77
C ASP A 175 -23.39 25.87 -2.35
N ILE A 176 -22.49 25.93 -1.37
CA ILE A 176 -22.79 25.93 0.08
C ILE A 176 -22.47 27.28 0.73
N THR A 177 -22.18 28.33 -0.04
CA THR A 177 -21.84 29.64 0.52
C THR A 177 -23.06 30.35 1.12
N GLY A 178 -23.00 30.62 2.43
CA GLY A 178 -23.93 31.53 3.12
C GLY A 178 -25.16 30.91 3.79
N MET A 179 -25.38 29.60 3.73
CA MET A 179 -26.47 28.97 4.50
C MET A 179 -26.14 28.93 6.01
N PRO A 180 -26.99 29.48 6.91
CA PRO A 180 -26.78 29.37 8.35
C PRO A 180 -27.12 27.96 8.83
N VAL A 181 -26.10 27.20 9.24
CA VAL A 181 -26.29 25.91 9.92
C VAL A 181 -26.58 26.18 11.39
N HIS A 182 -27.82 25.97 11.83
CA HIS A 182 -28.12 25.81 13.25
C HIS A 182 -27.75 24.39 13.68
N ASP A 183 -26.56 24.24 14.28
CA ASP A 183 -26.19 23.05 15.03
C ASP A 183 -27.15 22.89 16.22
N ILE A 184 -28.20 22.08 16.05
CA ILE A 184 -28.98 21.53 17.17
C ILE A 184 -28.22 20.29 17.66
N THR A 185 -27.09 20.52 18.31
CA THR A 185 -26.44 19.49 19.13
C THR A 185 -27.20 19.37 20.44
N GLU A 186 -27.97 18.29 20.61
CA GLU A 186 -28.23 17.79 21.96
C GLU A 186 -26.86 17.43 22.57
N GLU A 187 -26.50 18.05 23.69
CA GLU A 187 -25.18 17.86 24.31
C GLU A 187 -25.09 16.49 25.02
N THR A 188 -24.94 15.43 24.24
CA THR A 188 -24.57 14.11 24.76
C THR A 188 -23.10 14.11 25.18
N ASP A 189 -22.82 14.48 26.43
CA ASP A 189 -21.49 14.34 27.02
C ASP A 189 -21.25 12.87 27.42
N VAL A 190 -20.55 12.09 26.58
CA VAL A 190 -20.13 10.73 26.93
C VAL A 190 -19.06 10.73 28.01
N ASP A 191 -19.18 9.84 28.99
CA ASP A 191 -18.32 9.80 30.18
C ASP A 191 -16.86 9.36 29.91
N PHE A 192 -16.57 8.82 28.71
CA PHE A 192 -15.24 8.39 28.28
C PHE A 192 -15.06 8.38 26.76
N ILE A 193 -13.83 8.60 26.29
CA ILE A 193 -13.43 8.54 24.87
C ILE A 193 -12.41 7.41 24.68
N VAL A 194 -12.52 6.68 23.58
CA VAL A 194 -11.69 5.53 23.19
C VAL A 194 -10.78 5.90 22.03
N TYR A 195 -9.47 5.74 22.22
CA TYR A 195 -8.44 5.95 21.20
C TYR A 195 -7.75 4.62 20.86
N PRO A 196 -8.00 4.04 19.68
CA PRO A 196 -7.22 2.92 19.17
C PRO A 196 -5.78 3.37 18.88
N ARG A 197 -4.80 2.62 19.38
CA ARG A 197 -3.36 2.90 19.27
C ARG A 197 -2.56 1.58 19.31
N ILE A 198 -1.24 1.70 19.21
CA ILE A 198 -0.28 0.59 19.30
C ILE A 198 0.12 0.36 20.77
N TRP A 199 0.28 -0.91 21.20
CA TRP A 199 1.04 -1.21 22.43
C TRP A 199 2.54 -1.26 22.12
N MET A 200 3.28 -0.23 22.49
CA MET A 200 4.65 -0.01 21.99
C MET A 200 5.76 -0.67 22.81
N ASP A 201 5.46 -1.58 23.74
CA ASP A 201 6.50 -2.23 24.55
C ASP A 201 7.50 -3.04 23.74
N ASN A 202 7.07 -3.59 22.60
CA ASN A 202 7.87 -4.41 21.72
C ASN A 202 7.55 -4.12 20.24
N PRO A 203 8.45 -3.47 19.47
CA PRO A 203 8.19 -3.18 18.05
C PRO A 203 8.00 -4.45 17.25
N TRP A 204 8.68 -5.55 17.58
CA TRP A 204 8.66 -6.83 16.88
C TRP A 204 7.29 -7.54 16.91
N MET A 205 6.26 -6.98 17.57
CA MET A 205 4.89 -7.54 17.56
C MET A 205 3.96 -6.98 16.47
N LEU A 206 4.33 -5.87 15.83
CA LEU A 206 3.46 -5.19 14.86
C LEU A 206 3.64 -5.80 13.46
N ASN A 207 2.55 -6.08 12.76
CA ASN A 207 2.51 -6.65 11.40
C ASN A 207 1.55 -5.90 10.46
N TYR A 208 0.95 -4.82 10.94
CA TYR A 208 -0.01 -3.98 10.24
C TYR A 208 0.46 -2.53 10.21
N ASN A 209 -0.05 -1.76 9.26
CA ASN A 209 0.16 -0.31 9.23
C ASN A 209 -0.91 0.38 10.10
N LEU A 210 -0.51 1.17 11.10
CA LEU A 210 -1.41 2.03 11.85
C LEU A 210 -0.83 3.44 11.93
N ASP A 211 -1.65 4.44 11.57
CA ASP A 211 -1.30 5.86 11.64
C ASP A 211 -2.38 6.65 12.37
N TRP A 212 -2.01 7.73 13.07
CA TRP A 212 -2.92 8.52 13.89
C TRP A 212 -2.40 9.94 14.11
N ASN A 213 -3.32 10.89 14.32
CA ASN A 213 -2.92 12.23 14.76
C ASN A 213 -2.31 12.15 16.17
N ARG A 214 -1.01 12.49 16.27
CA ARG A 214 -0.21 12.50 17.51
C ARG A 214 -0.59 13.64 18.49
N ASP A 215 -1.64 14.42 18.21
CA ASP A 215 -2.06 15.63 18.95
C ASP A 215 -2.34 15.40 20.44
N LYS A 216 -2.55 14.15 20.84
CA LYS A 216 -2.82 13.77 22.23
C LYS A 216 -1.82 12.74 22.76
N ASP A 217 -0.70 12.53 22.06
CA ASP A 217 0.35 11.62 22.53
C ASP A 217 1.11 12.20 23.75
N GLU A 218 1.03 13.52 23.98
CA GLU A 218 1.39 14.17 25.26
C GLU A 218 0.62 13.57 26.47
N ILE A 219 -0.62 13.11 26.25
CA ILE A 219 -1.45 12.45 27.26
C ILE A 219 -0.97 11.02 27.49
N PHE A 220 -0.13 10.45 26.63
CA PHE A 220 0.22 9.03 26.63
C PHE A 220 1.71 8.72 26.49
N GLN A 221 2.61 9.73 26.57
CA GLN A 221 4.06 9.71 26.31
C GLN A 221 4.75 8.33 26.41
N LEU A 222 4.60 7.53 25.36
CA LEU A 222 5.15 6.19 25.24
C LEU A 222 5.64 5.98 23.81
N ARG A 223 6.90 6.40 23.60
CA ARG A 223 7.74 6.00 22.45
C ARG A 223 7.37 6.59 21.07
N SER A 224 6.48 7.59 21.03
CA SER A 224 6.26 8.50 19.89
C SER A 224 6.69 9.94 20.23
N ASN A 225 6.93 10.77 19.21
CA ASN A 225 7.08 12.22 19.38
C ASN A 225 5.70 12.90 19.41
N GLU A 226 5.55 13.95 20.23
CA GLU A 226 4.35 14.78 20.30
C GLU A 226 4.06 15.48 18.96
N HIS A 227 2.78 15.69 18.63
CA HIS A 227 2.39 16.40 17.39
C HIS A 227 3.11 17.73 17.23
N SER A 228 3.15 18.58 18.27
CA SER A 228 3.86 19.87 18.23
C SER A 228 5.31 19.69 17.79
N LYS A 229 6.04 18.76 18.41
CA LYS A 229 7.43 18.43 18.03
C LYS A 229 7.56 17.96 16.59
N ILE A 230 6.63 17.15 16.06
CA ILE A 230 6.68 16.68 14.66
C ILE A 230 6.29 17.82 13.69
N PHE A 231 5.17 18.49 13.92
CA PHE A 231 4.60 19.49 13.03
C PHE A 231 5.39 20.81 13.03
N ASP A 232 5.96 21.25 14.16
CA ASP A 232 6.78 22.47 14.20
C ASP A 232 8.19 22.24 13.63
N ASN A 233 8.59 20.98 13.48
CA ASN A 233 9.73 20.57 12.67
C ASN A 233 9.37 20.20 11.22
N CYS A 234 8.10 20.31 10.80
CA CYS A 234 7.70 20.09 9.41
C CYS A 234 8.06 21.31 8.55
N ILE A 235 9.16 21.21 7.81
CA ILE A 235 9.79 22.30 7.05
C ILE A 235 9.18 22.53 5.66
N ARG A 236 8.42 21.56 5.12
CA ARG A 236 7.71 21.66 3.83
C ARG A 236 6.50 20.73 3.83
N GLY A 237 5.37 21.16 3.28
CA GLY A 237 4.15 20.34 3.19
C GLY A 237 3.37 20.19 4.51
N LYS A 238 3.58 21.09 5.49
CA LYS A 238 2.86 21.09 6.78
C LYS A 238 1.35 21.22 6.60
N ASP A 239 0.91 21.99 5.60
CA ASP A 239 -0.46 22.08 5.13
C ASP A 239 -1.00 20.70 4.71
N ILE A 240 -0.32 20.02 3.78
CA ILE A 240 -0.69 18.70 3.26
C ILE A 240 -0.75 17.66 4.40
N PHE A 241 0.20 17.71 5.34
CA PHE A 241 0.26 16.80 6.48
C PHE A 241 -0.82 17.08 7.53
N THR A 242 -1.24 18.34 7.72
CA THR A 242 -2.35 18.69 8.61
C THR A 242 -3.69 18.28 7.99
N ASP A 243 -3.88 18.56 6.70
CA ASP A 243 -5.10 18.22 5.95
C ASP A 243 -5.34 16.71 5.89
N PHE A 244 -4.27 15.92 5.84
CA PHE A 244 -4.35 14.46 5.86
C PHE A 244 -5.09 13.91 7.11
N TYR A 245 -4.89 14.49 8.29
CA TYR A 245 -5.62 14.12 9.50
C TYR A 245 -6.95 14.87 9.63
N ASN A 246 -7.01 16.16 9.26
CA ASN A 246 -8.26 16.95 9.29
C ASN A 246 -9.37 16.33 8.43
N LYS A 247 -9.05 15.79 7.25
CA LYS A 247 -10.03 15.35 6.24
C LYS A 247 -11.04 14.29 6.74
N ASN A 248 -10.70 13.52 7.77
CA ASN A 248 -11.59 12.49 8.33
C ASN A 248 -11.89 12.74 9.82
N LYS A 249 -11.68 13.96 10.34
CA LYS A 249 -12.03 14.29 11.74
C LYS A 249 -13.55 14.27 11.95
N VAL A 250 -13.98 13.86 13.14
CA VAL A 250 -15.39 13.76 13.55
C VAL A 250 -15.59 14.44 14.90
N LYS A 251 -16.82 14.88 15.21
CA LYS A 251 -17.16 15.32 16.58
C LYS A 251 -17.45 14.09 17.45
N ILE A 252 -16.89 14.05 18.66
CA ILE A 252 -17.35 13.20 19.77
C ILE A 252 -17.55 14.14 20.97
N ASN A 253 -18.78 14.19 21.49
CA ASN A 253 -19.29 15.32 22.28
C ASN A 253 -18.98 16.65 21.54
N ASN A 254 -18.58 17.68 22.29
CA ASN A 254 -18.08 18.95 21.77
C ASN A 254 -16.56 18.93 21.45
N GLN A 255 -15.92 17.76 21.33
CA GLN A 255 -14.48 17.64 21.04
C GLN A 255 -14.22 17.16 19.60
N GLU A 256 -13.14 17.66 18.99
CA GLU A 256 -12.65 17.13 17.72
C GLU A 256 -11.89 15.83 17.95
N TYR A 257 -12.35 14.75 17.31
CA TYR A 257 -11.73 13.43 17.34
C TYR A 257 -11.13 13.11 15.98
N PHE A 258 -9.88 12.64 16.00
CA PHE A 258 -9.12 12.26 14.81
C PHE A 258 -9.01 10.72 14.75
N PRO A 259 -9.82 10.04 13.90
CA PRO A 259 -9.78 8.58 13.80
C PRO A 259 -8.40 8.09 13.33
N PRO A 260 -7.78 7.12 14.00
CA PRO A 260 -6.65 6.40 13.44
C PRO A 260 -7.02 5.69 12.14
N TYR A 261 -6.04 5.55 11.25
CA TYR A 261 -6.10 4.75 10.03
C TYR A 261 -5.39 3.41 10.25
N LEU A 262 -6.03 2.31 9.87
CA LEU A 262 -5.46 0.95 9.85
C LEU A 262 -5.43 0.43 8.41
N ARG A 263 -4.27 0.01 7.92
CA ARG A 263 -4.14 -0.84 6.72
C ARG A 263 -3.80 -2.27 7.13
N MET A 264 -4.71 -3.19 6.80
CA MET A 264 -4.55 -4.63 6.91
C MET A 264 -5.27 -5.33 5.75
N PHE A 265 -4.70 -6.41 5.23
CA PHE A 265 -5.26 -7.16 4.11
C PHE A 265 -6.19 -8.32 4.55
N LYS A 266 -6.93 -8.89 3.61
CA LYS A 266 -7.78 -10.08 3.82
C LYS A 266 -6.94 -11.24 4.35
N ASP A 267 -7.46 -12.00 5.32
CA ASP A 267 -6.80 -13.17 5.92
C ASP A 267 -5.38 -12.88 6.45
N HIS A 268 -5.18 -11.68 7.00
CA HIS A 268 -3.87 -11.14 7.39
C HIS A 268 -2.98 -12.08 8.21
N ASN A 269 -3.57 -12.84 9.12
CA ASN A 269 -2.89 -13.79 9.99
C ASN A 269 -2.42 -15.07 9.28
N ILE A 270 -2.96 -15.39 8.10
CA ILE A 270 -2.54 -16.54 7.30
C ILE A 270 -1.21 -16.22 6.59
N VAL A 271 -1.02 -14.98 6.12
CA VAL A 271 0.22 -14.57 5.45
C VAL A 271 1.29 -14.16 6.47
N THR A 272 0.93 -13.35 7.48
CA THR A 272 1.91 -12.84 8.47
C THR A 272 2.17 -13.78 9.65
N GLY A 273 1.38 -14.85 9.80
CA GLY A 273 1.38 -15.72 10.99
C GLY A 273 0.88 -15.05 12.29
N ASN A 274 0.42 -13.80 12.24
CA ASN A 274 0.08 -12.99 13.42
C ASN A 274 -1.27 -12.26 13.24
N ASN A 275 -2.08 -12.15 14.30
CA ASN A 275 -3.35 -11.40 14.24
C ASN A 275 -3.12 -9.89 14.43
N VAL A 276 -4.01 -9.06 13.86
CA VAL A 276 -4.02 -7.62 14.14
C VAL A 276 -4.64 -7.40 15.52
N VAL A 277 -3.80 -7.06 16.49
CA VAL A 277 -4.20 -6.68 17.85
C VAL A 277 -3.74 -5.27 18.15
N LEU A 278 -4.66 -4.45 18.65
CA LEU A 278 -4.49 -3.03 19.01
C LEU A 278 -4.74 -2.81 20.51
N SER A 279 -4.19 -1.72 21.02
CA SER A 279 -4.58 -1.15 22.30
C SER A 279 -5.77 -0.21 22.14
N LEU A 280 -6.68 -0.22 23.11
CA LEU A 280 -7.63 0.86 23.33
C LEU A 280 -7.20 1.67 24.54
N TYR A 281 -6.88 2.94 24.32
CA TYR A 281 -6.59 3.91 25.37
C TYR A 281 -7.88 4.68 25.68
N LEU A 282 -8.33 4.60 26.93
CA LEU A 282 -9.56 5.22 27.41
C LEU A 282 -9.22 6.45 28.26
N THR A 283 -9.66 7.63 27.82
CA THR A 283 -9.68 8.83 28.67
C THR A 283 -11.07 9.00 29.28
N PHE A 284 -11.14 9.34 30.56
CA PHE A 284 -12.40 9.64 31.25
C PHE A 284 -12.20 10.79 32.23
N ASP A 285 -13.29 11.39 32.71
CA ASP A 285 -13.17 12.50 33.64
C ASP A 285 -13.35 12.09 35.11
N LYS A 286 -14.23 11.11 35.37
CA LYS A 286 -14.63 10.66 36.72
C LYS A 286 -14.85 9.13 36.74
N VAL A 287 -14.00 8.38 37.45
CA VAL A 287 -14.08 6.91 37.62
C VAL A 287 -15.51 6.44 37.91
N LYS A 288 -16.23 7.12 38.81
CA LYS A 288 -17.59 6.75 39.23
C LYS A 288 -18.63 6.74 38.10
N ASN A 289 -18.41 7.45 36.99
CA ASN A 289 -19.34 7.52 35.87
C ASN A 289 -19.14 6.33 34.92
N ILE A 290 -17.88 5.96 34.66
CA ILE A 290 -17.48 4.89 33.73
C ILE A 290 -17.42 3.50 34.37
N LYS A 291 -17.78 3.41 35.64
CA LYS A 291 -17.78 2.18 36.43
C LYS A 291 -18.99 1.35 36.05
N ASP A 292 -18.77 0.11 35.62
CA ASP A 292 -19.79 -0.77 35.03
C ASP A 292 -20.32 -0.27 33.67
N GLU A 293 -19.59 0.62 32.98
CA GLU A 293 -19.82 0.88 31.55
C GLU A 293 -19.38 -0.31 30.69
N LYS A 294 -19.77 -0.28 29.42
CA LYS A 294 -19.24 -1.21 28.43
C LYS A 294 -18.91 -0.55 27.09
N ILE A 295 -17.88 -1.06 26.43
CA ILE A 295 -17.56 -0.77 25.03
C ILE A 295 -18.22 -1.84 24.17
N VAL A 296 -19.14 -1.45 23.31
CA VAL A 296 -19.74 -2.27 22.24
C VAL A 296 -19.13 -1.86 20.91
N LEU A 297 -19.10 -2.77 19.93
CA LEU A 297 -18.53 -2.52 18.61
C LEU A 297 -19.63 -2.47 17.52
N ASP A 298 -19.63 -1.42 16.71
CA ASP A 298 -20.44 -1.28 15.49
C ASP A 298 -19.52 -1.33 14.26
N TYR A 299 -19.73 -2.33 13.39
CA TYR A 299 -18.93 -2.56 12.19
C TYR A 299 -19.67 -3.41 11.15
N ASP A 300 -19.21 -3.35 9.90
CA ASP A 300 -19.65 -4.25 8.84
C ASP A 300 -19.20 -5.69 9.15
N ALA A 301 -20.14 -6.50 9.67
CA ALA A 301 -19.93 -7.89 10.05
C ALA A 301 -19.85 -8.86 8.85
N ALA A 302 -20.03 -8.40 7.60
CA ALA A 302 -19.60 -9.16 6.42
C ALA A 302 -18.10 -8.95 6.18
N VAL A 303 -17.60 -7.71 6.29
CA VAL A 303 -16.18 -7.38 6.10
C VAL A 303 -15.29 -7.90 7.23
N PHE A 304 -15.66 -7.66 8.50
CA PHE A 304 -14.78 -7.90 9.65
C PHE A 304 -15.32 -8.94 10.64
N ASP A 305 -14.42 -9.51 11.42
CA ASP A 305 -14.75 -10.01 12.76
C ASP A 305 -13.83 -9.29 13.76
N ALA A 306 -14.43 -8.59 14.72
CA ALA A 306 -13.72 -7.73 15.67
C ALA A 306 -14.31 -7.86 17.08
N GLY A 307 -13.43 -7.79 18.09
CA GLY A 307 -13.77 -8.03 19.48
C GLY A 307 -12.54 -8.11 20.38
N PHE A 308 -12.69 -8.74 21.53
CA PHE A 308 -11.70 -8.79 22.58
C PHE A 308 -11.11 -10.19 22.76
N THR A 309 -9.79 -10.25 22.90
CA THR A 309 -9.00 -11.48 23.04
C THR A 309 -8.24 -11.53 24.35
N ASP A 310 -8.04 -12.74 24.88
CA ASP A 310 -7.25 -13.01 26.09
C ASP A 310 -6.01 -13.88 25.76
N ASP A 311 -5.93 -14.43 24.54
CA ASP A 311 -4.85 -15.30 24.03
C ASP A 311 -4.09 -14.71 22.81
N GLY A 312 -4.65 -13.69 22.13
CA GLY A 312 -4.13 -13.11 20.89
C GLY A 312 -4.54 -13.87 19.62
N ILE A 313 -5.41 -14.87 19.73
CA ILE A 313 -5.74 -15.83 18.68
C ILE A 313 -7.26 -15.92 18.48
N THR A 314 -8.01 -15.91 19.58
CA THR A 314 -9.45 -16.11 19.65
C THR A 314 -10.16 -14.82 20.07
N ILE A 315 -11.24 -14.45 19.39
CA ILE A 315 -12.16 -13.41 19.88
C ILE A 315 -13.14 -14.10 20.84
N HIS A 316 -13.02 -13.83 22.14
CA HIS A 316 -13.90 -14.42 23.15
C HIS A 316 -15.16 -13.58 23.37
N ASN A 317 -15.04 -12.25 23.34
CA ASN A 317 -16.11 -11.32 23.66
C ASN A 317 -16.25 -10.25 22.56
N LYS A 318 -17.47 -9.75 22.32
CA LYS A 318 -17.73 -8.66 21.35
C LYS A 318 -17.98 -7.30 22.01
N ASP A 319 -18.12 -7.28 23.33
CA ASP A 319 -18.05 -6.09 24.17
C ASP A 319 -16.99 -6.25 25.28
N PHE A 320 -16.57 -5.13 25.87
CA PHE A 320 -15.66 -5.08 27.01
C PHE A 320 -16.30 -4.31 28.16
N ILE A 321 -16.36 -4.90 29.35
CA ILE A 321 -16.99 -4.30 30.54
C ILE A 321 -15.93 -3.61 31.41
N ILE A 322 -16.15 -2.34 31.72
CA ILE A 322 -15.27 -1.50 32.54
C ILE A 322 -15.57 -1.76 34.05
N ASP A 323 -15.20 -2.96 34.47
CA ASP A 323 -15.41 -3.53 35.81
C ASP A 323 -14.73 -2.71 36.93
N LYS A 324 -15.42 -2.59 38.07
CA LYS A 324 -14.95 -2.03 39.36
C LYS A 324 -13.56 -2.50 39.77
N LYS A 325 -13.16 -3.73 39.41
CA LYS A 325 -11.83 -4.26 39.72
C LYS A 325 -10.73 -3.37 39.15
N TYR A 326 -10.84 -2.96 37.89
CA TYR A 326 -9.77 -2.24 37.17
C TYR A 326 -9.33 -0.94 37.85
N PHE A 327 -10.13 -0.35 38.74
CA PHE A 327 -9.81 0.88 39.47
C PHE A 327 -9.22 0.68 40.88
N LYS A 328 -8.79 -0.55 41.25
CA LYS A 328 -8.21 -0.82 42.58
C LYS A 328 -6.69 -1.00 42.56
N ASP A 329 -6.19 -1.83 41.64
CA ASP A 329 -4.76 -2.09 41.46
C ASP A 329 -4.27 -1.41 40.17
N GLN A 330 -2.98 -1.08 40.08
CA GLN A 330 -2.41 -0.36 38.92
C GLN A 330 -2.27 -1.24 37.65
N TYR A 331 -2.19 -2.57 37.83
CA TYR A 331 -1.96 -3.55 36.77
C TYR A 331 -2.90 -4.73 36.93
N TYR A 332 -3.60 -5.11 35.85
CA TYR A 332 -4.42 -6.32 35.77
C TYR A 332 -3.95 -7.22 34.63
N THR A 333 -2.95 -8.04 34.92
CA THR A 333 -2.64 -9.27 34.17
C THR A 333 -3.79 -10.26 34.38
N LEU A 334 -4.29 -10.90 33.32
CA LEU A 334 -5.10 -12.11 33.49
C LEU A 334 -4.19 -13.31 33.82
N SER A 335 -4.76 -14.37 34.38
CA SER A 335 -4.05 -15.60 34.71
C SER A 335 -3.69 -16.41 33.45
N ASP A 336 -2.56 -16.09 32.81
CA ASP A 336 -1.81 -17.07 32.00
C ASP A 336 -0.97 -17.96 32.93
N ASN A 337 -0.55 -19.14 32.45
CA ASN A 337 0.23 -20.11 33.21
C ASN A 337 1.74 -19.80 33.28
N ASP A 338 2.16 -18.66 32.73
CA ASP A 338 3.55 -18.22 32.63
C ASP A 338 3.76 -16.91 33.42
N PRO A 339 4.48 -16.94 34.55
CA PRO A 339 4.67 -15.77 35.41
C PRO A 339 5.61 -14.69 34.82
N GLU A 340 6.28 -14.95 33.69
CA GLU A 340 7.15 -13.97 33.01
C GLU A 340 6.39 -13.09 31.99
N ARG A 341 5.19 -13.50 31.54
CA ARG A 341 4.42 -12.88 30.42
C ARG A 341 3.58 -11.62 30.72
N LYS A 342 4.09 -10.71 31.56
CA LYS A 342 3.34 -9.51 32.03
C LYS A 342 3.20 -8.35 31.01
N THR A 343 2.85 -8.62 29.75
CA THR A 343 2.88 -7.58 28.69
C THR A 343 1.83 -7.67 27.58
N LYS A 344 1.27 -8.84 27.26
CA LYS A 344 0.52 -8.99 26.00
C LYS A 344 -0.97 -8.63 26.06
N TYR A 345 -1.70 -9.11 27.07
CA TYR A 345 -3.16 -8.94 27.18
C TYR A 345 -3.57 -8.36 28.54
N GLU A 346 -2.87 -7.32 28.97
CA GLU A 346 -3.13 -6.64 30.24
C GLU A 346 -4.22 -5.56 30.13
N VAL A 347 -4.76 -5.19 31.30
CA VAL A 347 -5.46 -3.92 31.50
C VAL A 347 -4.67 -3.10 32.51
N ILE A 348 -4.11 -1.97 32.09
CA ILE A 348 -3.30 -1.09 32.93
C ILE A 348 -4.13 0.15 33.27
N VAL A 349 -4.15 0.54 34.56
CA VAL A 349 -4.97 1.65 35.03
C VAL A 349 -4.16 2.62 35.85
N LYS A 350 -4.23 3.88 35.43
CA LYS A 350 -3.64 5.02 36.13
C LYS A 350 -4.77 5.93 36.59
N SER A 351 -5.21 5.72 37.83
CA SER A 351 -6.26 6.51 38.50
C SER A 351 -5.98 8.01 38.43
N ASP A 352 -4.74 8.37 38.73
CA ASP A 352 -4.29 9.75 38.97
C ASP A 352 -4.15 10.51 37.64
N GLU A 353 -3.88 9.77 36.57
CA GLU A 353 -3.86 10.27 35.20
C GLU A 353 -5.24 10.19 34.50
N LYS A 354 -6.27 9.59 35.16
CA LYS A 354 -7.60 9.29 34.60
C LYS A 354 -7.61 8.43 33.31
N LYS A 355 -6.79 7.36 33.29
CA LYS A 355 -6.62 6.51 32.09
C LYS A 355 -6.77 5.01 32.39
N ILE A 356 -7.38 4.29 31.45
CA ILE A 356 -7.32 2.82 31.33
C ILE A 356 -6.71 2.50 29.97
N ILE A 357 -5.91 1.44 29.87
CA ILE A 357 -5.39 0.93 28.61
C ILE A 357 -5.73 -0.56 28.51
N ILE A 358 -6.29 -0.98 27.37
CA ILE A 358 -6.80 -2.33 27.12
C ILE A 358 -6.05 -2.95 25.94
N ASN A 359 -5.12 -3.85 26.20
CA ASN A 359 -4.26 -4.44 25.17
C ASN A 359 -4.88 -5.71 24.56
N LYS A 360 -6.14 -5.60 24.09
CA LYS A 360 -6.97 -6.78 23.77
C LYS A 360 -7.83 -6.67 22.52
N PHE A 361 -7.79 -5.55 21.79
CA PHE A 361 -8.73 -5.35 20.69
C PHE A 361 -8.21 -5.99 19.41
N MET A 362 -8.81 -7.12 19.02
CA MET A 362 -8.41 -7.90 17.84
C MET A 362 -9.38 -7.67 16.67
N ILE A 363 -8.82 -7.55 15.48
CA ILE A 363 -9.54 -7.40 14.21
C ILE A 363 -9.09 -8.48 13.22
N LYS A 364 -10.04 -9.05 12.50
CA LYS A 364 -9.81 -9.97 11.37
C LYS A 364 -10.58 -9.48 10.15
N CYS A 365 -9.89 -9.33 9.02
CA CYS A 365 -10.49 -8.87 7.75
C CYS A 365 -10.78 -10.09 6.86
N LYS A 366 -12.05 -10.29 6.49
CA LYS A 366 -12.57 -11.51 5.87
C LYS A 366 -12.76 -11.42 4.36
N GLN A 367 -12.74 -10.21 3.81
CA GLN A 367 -12.83 -9.94 2.37
C GLN A 367 -12.06 -8.68 2.01
N THR A 368 -11.66 -8.57 0.74
CA THR A 368 -11.02 -7.37 0.19
C THR A 368 -11.99 -6.19 0.18
N ILE A 369 -11.49 -4.98 0.43
CA ILE A 369 -12.26 -3.73 0.41
C ILE A 369 -11.56 -2.64 -0.42
N THR A 370 -12.37 -1.91 -1.21
CA THR A 370 -11.97 -0.83 -2.13
C THR A 370 -12.09 0.56 -1.53
N ASP A 371 -12.85 0.71 -0.44
CA ASP A 371 -13.18 1.99 0.20
C ASP A 371 -12.97 1.91 1.72
N ASN A 372 -12.69 3.07 2.34
CA ASN A 372 -12.61 3.21 3.79
C ASN A 372 -13.85 2.58 4.47
N LYS A 373 -13.64 1.69 5.43
CA LYS A 373 -14.67 1.21 6.36
C LYS A 373 -14.37 1.73 7.77
N GLN A 374 -15.35 1.68 8.66
CA GLN A 374 -15.19 2.08 10.05
C GLN A 374 -15.54 0.96 11.01
N ILE A 375 -14.84 0.92 12.14
CA ILE A 375 -15.27 0.23 13.35
C ILE A 375 -15.49 1.31 14.40
N LYS A 376 -16.73 1.47 14.87
CA LYS A 376 -17.09 2.43 15.93
C LYS A 376 -17.13 1.73 17.28
N PHE A 377 -16.66 2.44 18.29
CA PHE A 377 -16.78 2.04 19.69
C PHE A 377 -17.96 2.80 20.26
N LEU A 378 -18.91 2.09 20.86
CA LEU A 378 -20.13 2.62 21.45
C LEU A 378 -20.16 2.35 22.96
N ASN A 379 -20.78 3.21 23.76
CA ASN A 379 -21.05 2.93 25.18
C ASN A 379 -22.36 2.13 25.38
N LYS A 380 -22.78 1.91 26.64
CA LYS A 380 -24.03 1.18 26.94
C LYS A 380 -25.32 1.84 26.42
N LYS A 381 -25.28 3.13 26.05
CA LYS A 381 -26.41 3.87 25.45
C LYS A 381 -26.43 3.81 23.91
N ASN A 382 -25.41 3.18 23.30
CA ASN A 382 -25.09 3.24 21.87
C ASN A 382 -24.57 4.61 21.38
N GLU A 383 -24.15 5.51 22.27
CA GLU A 383 -23.46 6.76 21.90
C GLU A 383 -22.03 6.44 21.44
N VAL A 384 -21.54 7.10 20.39
CA VAL A 384 -20.19 6.88 19.84
C VAL A 384 -19.14 7.45 20.79
N VAL A 385 -18.25 6.59 21.29
CA VAL A 385 -17.11 6.95 22.16
C VAL A 385 -15.76 6.87 21.44
N GLY A 386 -15.70 6.35 20.21
CA GLY A 386 -14.48 6.33 19.40
C GLY A 386 -14.71 5.76 18.00
N VAL A 387 -13.76 5.95 17.09
CA VAL A 387 -13.81 5.45 15.70
C VAL A 387 -12.42 5.00 15.24
N LEU A 388 -12.33 3.81 14.66
CA LEU A 388 -11.19 3.35 13.86
C LEU A 388 -11.58 3.36 12.38
N THR A 389 -10.75 3.92 11.51
CA THR A 389 -10.94 3.83 10.06
C THR A 389 -10.03 2.75 9.48
N VAL A 390 -10.62 1.71 8.89
CA VAL A 390 -9.87 0.70 8.13
C VAL A 390 -9.84 1.13 6.67
N ARG A 391 -8.62 1.28 6.13
CA ARG A 391 -8.36 1.70 4.75
C ARG A 391 -8.70 0.60 3.72
N PRO A 392 -8.83 0.95 2.43
CA PRO A 392 -8.80 -0.02 1.33
C PRO A 392 -7.58 -0.94 1.43
N ASN A 393 -7.78 -2.19 1.02
CA ASN A 393 -6.74 -3.23 1.07
C ASN A 393 -6.62 -4.06 -0.21
N ASP A 394 -7.43 -3.76 -1.23
CA ASP A 394 -7.15 -4.04 -2.64
C ASP A 394 -5.83 -3.42 -3.11
N SER A 395 -5.39 -2.34 -2.47
CA SER A 395 -4.17 -1.61 -2.80
C SER A 395 -2.86 -2.27 -2.34
N PHE A 396 -2.89 -3.28 -1.46
CA PHE A 396 -1.67 -3.91 -0.92
C PHE A 396 -0.82 -4.54 -2.04
N ILE A 397 0.49 -4.31 -2.00
CA ILE A 397 1.42 -4.83 -3.01
C ILE A 397 1.90 -6.22 -2.55
N PHE A 398 1.47 -7.25 -3.27
CA PHE A 398 1.97 -8.62 -3.11
C PHE A 398 3.01 -8.90 -4.21
N SER A 399 4.27 -8.63 -3.89
CA SER A 399 5.39 -8.83 -4.80
C SER A 399 5.78 -10.29 -4.93
N LYS A 400 6.36 -10.65 -6.07
CA LYS A 400 7.00 -11.95 -6.30
C LYS A 400 8.47 -11.99 -5.85
N ARG A 401 9.10 -10.83 -5.59
CA ARG A 401 10.53 -10.68 -5.31
C ARG A 401 10.95 -11.51 -4.09
N LYS A 402 11.87 -12.46 -4.29
CA LYS A 402 12.44 -13.33 -3.24
C LYS A 402 13.72 -12.70 -2.70
N ILE A 403 14.02 -12.86 -1.41
CA ILE A 403 15.31 -12.37 -0.89
C ILE A 403 16.43 -13.34 -1.27
N LYS A 404 17.52 -12.82 -1.82
CA LYS A 404 18.75 -13.54 -2.14
C LYS A 404 19.88 -12.96 -1.31
N TYR A 405 20.35 -13.70 -0.31
CA TYR A 405 21.53 -13.33 0.47
C TYR A 405 22.79 -13.80 -0.24
N ILE A 406 23.76 -12.92 -0.43
CA ILE A 406 25.04 -13.23 -1.07
C ILE A 406 26.17 -12.93 -0.09
N LYS A 407 26.87 -13.96 0.38
CA LYS A 407 28.07 -13.77 1.22
C LYS A 407 29.24 -13.35 0.34
N ILE A 408 29.88 -12.22 0.66
CA ILE A 408 31.12 -11.82 -0.02
C ILE A 408 32.31 -12.47 0.69
N LYS A 409 33.22 -13.07 -0.09
CA LYS A 409 34.49 -13.60 0.43
C LYS A 409 35.65 -13.11 -0.45
N ARG A 410 36.68 -12.53 0.17
CA ARG A 410 37.89 -12.09 -0.55
C ARG A 410 38.84 -13.25 -0.73
N LYS A 411 39.49 -13.33 -1.88
CA LYS A 411 40.30 -14.47 -2.33
C LYS A 411 41.38 -14.89 -1.33
N SER A 412 42.14 -13.94 -0.77
CA SER A 412 43.17 -14.26 0.25
C SER A 412 42.61 -14.47 1.67
N TYR A 413 41.32 -14.20 1.90
CA TYR A 413 40.70 -14.18 3.23
C TYR A 413 39.47 -15.09 3.37
N ALA A 414 39.13 -15.90 2.36
CA ALA A 414 37.80 -16.48 2.21
C ALA A 414 37.25 -17.20 3.46
N ASN A 415 38.07 -18.00 4.14
CA ASN A 415 37.67 -18.70 5.37
C ASN A 415 37.45 -17.74 6.56
N GLN A 416 38.25 -16.69 6.68
CA GLN A 416 38.12 -15.66 7.72
C GLN A 416 36.89 -14.78 7.48
N ASP A 417 36.61 -14.47 6.22
CA ASP A 417 35.46 -13.67 5.79
C ASP A 417 34.14 -14.43 6.04
N LEU A 418 34.07 -15.69 5.63
CA LEU A 418 32.88 -16.53 5.85
C LEU A 418 32.61 -16.79 7.35
N GLU A 419 33.64 -17.07 8.16
CA GLU A 419 33.45 -17.20 9.62
C GLU A 419 33.12 -15.85 10.29
N THR A 420 33.55 -14.72 9.71
CA THR A 420 33.16 -13.38 10.19
C THR A 420 31.69 -13.09 9.88
N ILE A 421 31.23 -13.34 8.66
CA ILE A 421 29.82 -13.23 8.28
C ILE A 421 28.96 -14.13 9.16
N LYS A 422 29.32 -15.42 9.26
CA LYS A 422 28.64 -16.41 10.10
C LYS A 422 28.54 -15.99 11.57
N ARG A 423 29.63 -15.48 12.15
CA ARG A 423 29.65 -14.94 13.52
C ARG A 423 28.78 -13.70 13.68
N ASN A 424 28.80 -12.78 12.70
CA ASN A 424 27.96 -11.58 12.74
C ASN A 424 26.47 -11.99 12.70
N LEU A 425 26.06 -12.83 11.72
CA LEU A 425 24.69 -13.35 11.60
C LEU A 425 24.22 -14.07 12.88
N THR A 426 24.99 -15.02 13.41
CA THR A 426 24.59 -15.77 14.62
C THR A 426 24.67 -14.95 15.91
N SER A 427 25.30 -13.78 15.88
CA SER A 427 25.29 -12.81 16.99
C SER A 427 24.10 -11.83 16.96
N THR A 428 23.39 -11.73 15.82
CA THR A 428 22.19 -10.89 15.72
C THR A 428 21.04 -11.52 16.50
N TYR A 429 20.44 -10.74 17.41
CA TYR A 429 19.34 -11.17 18.26
C TYR A 429 18.00 -11.07 17.53
N ILE A 430 17.28 -12.19 17.40
CA ILE A 430 15.89 -12.20 16.95
C ILE A 430 15.02 -12.54 18.17
N GLN A 431 13.97 -11.75 18.41
CA GLN A 431 12.98 -12.09 19.42
C GLN A 431 11.88 -12.99 18.85
N ASP A 432 11.50 -14.01 19.62
CA ASP A 432 10.36 -14.87 19.31
C ASP A 432 9.01 -14.14 19.47
N ASN A 433 7.91 -14.84 19.20
CA ASN A 433 6.57 -14.27 19.36
C ASN A 433 6.19 -13.98 20.84
N ASN A 434 7.03 -14.35 21.81
CA ASN A 434 6.89 -14.01 23.23
C ASN A 434 7.76 -12.79 23.63
N GLY A 435 8.65 -12.30 22.76
CA GLY A 435 9.63 -11.26 23.06
C GLY A 435 10.97 -11.77 23.61
N LYS A 436 11.18 -13.09 23.64
CA LYS A 436 12.38 -13.74 24.14
C LYS A 436 13.44 -13.84 23.04
N GLU A 437 14.67 -13.47 23.37
CA GLU A 437 15.82 -13.64 22.47
C GLU A 437 16.06 -15.11 22.11
N ILE A 438 16.10 -15.39 20.82
CA ILE A 438 16.53 -16.66 20.24
C ILE A 438 18.00 -16.52 19.80
N LYS A 439 18.84 -17.49 20.16
CA LYS A 439 20.18 -17.66 19.59
C LYS A 439 20.17 -18.82 18.59
N PHE A 440 21.01 -18.73 17.57
CA PHE A 440 21.07 -19.70 16.47
C PHE A 440 22.50 -20.11 16.19
N ASP A 441 22.79 -21.40 16.26
CA ASP A 441 24.11 -21.94 15.88
C ASP A 441 24.25 -22.20 14.37
N ASN A 442 23.17 -21.99 13.60
CA ASN A 442 23.07 -22.28 12.16
C ASN A 442 22.54 -21.09 11.37
N GLU A 443 23.30 -20.66 10.36
CA GLU A 443 22.97 -19.51 9.51
C GLU A 443 21.66 -19.66 8.74
N ASN A 444 21.34 -20.85 8.22
CA ASN A 444 20.11 -21.05 7.44
C ASN A 444 18.87 -21.00 8.34
N THR A 445 18.96 -21.55 9.57
CA THR A 445 17.87 -21.44 10.56
C THR A 445 17.68 -19.99 11.04
N PHE A 446 18.79 -19.25 11.22
CA PHE A 446 18.77 -17.81 11.50
C PHE A 446 18.12 -17.03 10.35
N LEU A 447 18.63 -17.15 9.11
CA LEU A 447 18.16 -16.42 7.94
C LEU A 447 16.69 -16.73 7.62
N GLN A 448 16.22 -17.96 7.84
CA GLN A 448 14.80 -18.30 7.72
C GLN A 448 13.95 -17.48 8.70
N LYS A 449 14.33 -17.44 9.99
CA LYS A 449 13.57 -16.68 11.00
C LYS A 449 13.73 -15.17 10.86
N PHE A 450 14.88 -14.70 10.38
CA PHE A 450 15.11 -13.31 10.02
C PHE A 450 14.22 -12.88 8.86
N THR A 451 14.19 -13.67 7.77
CA THR A 451 13.37 -13.42 6.57
C THR A 451 11.88 -13.42 6.90
N GLU A 452 11.40 -14.44 7.63
CA GLU A 452 10.03 -14.47 8.14
C GLU A 452 9.71 -13.22 8.96
N LYS A 453 10.63 -12.74 9.81
CA LYS A 453 10.40 -11.55 10.64
C LYS A 453 10.35 -10.28 9.79
N LEU A 454 11.39 -10.01 9.00
CA LEU A 454 11.51 -8.85 8.11
C LEU A 454 10.27 -8.72 7.19
N ILE A 455 9.79 -9.82 6.61
CA ILE A 455 8.64 -9.80 5.70
C ILE A 455 7.32 -9.72 6.47
N ASN A 456 7.02 -10.70 7.33
CA ASN A 456 5.70 -10.79 7.95
C ASN A 456 5.45 -9.72 9.01
N THR A 457 6.51 -9.22 9.64
CA THR A 457 6.44 -8.24 10.72
C THR A 457 6.76 -6.83 10.23
N TYR A 458 7.70 -6.60 9.29
CA TYR A 458 8.15 -5.24 8.96
C TYR A 458 7.66 -4.73 7.60
N PHE A 459 7.94 -5.40 6.49
CA PHE A 459 7.46 -4.95 5.17
C PHE A 459 5.92 -4.85 5.12
N SER A 460 5.22 -5.77 5.80
CA SER A 460 3.77 -5.76 5.98
C SER A 460 3.20 -4.44 6.57
N ARG A 461 3.99 -3.67 7.33
CA ARG A 461 3.62 -2.34 7.88
C ARG A 461 3.75 -1.19 6.88
N ILE A 462 4.49 -1.37 5.79
CA ILE A 462 4.58 -0.38 4.71
C ILE A 462 3.70 -0.74 3.50
N GLY A 463 2.78 -1.70 3.67
CA GLY A 463 1.81 -2.06 2.64
C GLY A 463 2.34 -2.98 1.52
N VAL A 464 3.57 -3.48 1.66
CA VAL A 464 4.24 -4.37 0.72
C VAL A 464 4.46 -5.73 1.38
N ASN A 465 4.31 -6.82 0.63
CA ASN A 465 4.56 -8.17 1.13
C ASN A 465 5.29 -9.01 0.08
N PHE A 466 6.23 -9.82 0.54
CA PHE A 466 7.14 -10.64 -0.27
C PHE A 466 6.96 -12.13 0.12
N PRO A 467 7.46 -13.09 -0.67
CA PRO A 467 7.51 -14.49 -0.24
C PRO A 467 8.57 -14.67 0.86
N VAL A 468 8.23 -15.32 1.98
CA VAL A 468 9.16 -15.64 3.08
C VAL A 468 10.28 -16.64 2.72
N ASN A 469 10.41 -16.97 1.44
CA ASN A 469 11.41 -17.88 0.91
C ASN A 469 12.65 -17.08 0.53
N PHE A 470 13.80 -17.39 1.12
CA PHE A 470 15.08 -16.84 0.70
C PHE A 470 15.91 -17.86 -0.09
N SER A 471 16.94 -17.36 -0.78
CA SER A 471 18.06 -18.18 -1.26
C SER A 471 19.38 -17.62 -0.73
N LEU A 472 20.40 -18.47 -0.62
CA LEU A 472 21.73 -18.14 -0.12
C LEU A 472 22.77 -18.55 -1.17
N ASP A 473 23.69 -17.64 -1.46
CA ASP A 473 24.77 -17.82 -2.42
C ASP A 473 26.05 -17.14 -1.92
N GLU A 474 27.16 -17.32 -2.63
CA GLU A 474 28.46 -16.70 -2.34
C GLU A 474 29.07 -16.09 -3.61
N ILE A 475 29.87 -15.04 -3.42
CA ILE A 475 30.72 -14.42 -4.45
C ILE A 475 32.16 -14.30 -3.94
N GLU A 476 33.11 -14.82 -4.73
CA GLU A 476 34.54 -14.65 -4.46
C GLU A 476 35.06 -13.43 -5.22
N ILE A 477 35.69 -12.49 -4.52
CA ILE A 477 36.18 -11.24 -5.10
C ILE A 477 37.71 -11.17 -5.03
N ASP A 478 38.35 -10.64 -6.07
CA ASP A 478 39.77 -10.33 -6.06
C ASP A 478 39.99 -8.97 -5.39
N GLU A 479 40.34 -9.00 -4.11
CA GLU A 479 40.60 -7.80 -3.31
C GLU A 479 41.74 -6.94 -3.87
N ASN A 480 42.68 -7.49 -4.64
CA ASN A 480 43.86 -6.76 -5.11
C ASN A 480 43.47 -5.61 -6.04
N SER A 481 42.57 -5.84 -7.01
CA SER A 481 42.06 -4.78 -7.89
C SER A 481 41.28 -3.71 -7.13
N LEU A 482 40.56 -4.09 -6.07
CA LEU A 482 39.78 -3.17 -5.23
C LEU A 482 40.68 -2.33 -4.30
N ILE A 483 41.80 -2.90 -3.82
CA ILE A 483 42.82 -2.22 -3.01
C ILE A 483 43.63 -1.24 -3.87
N GLU A 484 44.03 -1.62 -5.08
CA GLU A 484 44.71 -0.73 -6.04
C GLU A 484 43.83 0.48 -6.41
N LYS A 485 42.53 0.25 -6.63
CA LYS A 485 41.52 1.30 -6.86
C LYS A 485 41.14 2.09 -5.59
N LYS A 486 41.63 1.68 -4.41
CA LYS A 486 41.32 2.27 -3.08
C LYS A 486 39.83 2.24 -2.73
N ILE A 487 39.10 1.23 -3.21
CA ILE A 487 37.69 0.97 -2.89
C ILE A 487 37.59 0.23 -1.55
N ILE A 488 38.57 -0.64 -1.26
CA ILE A 488 38.71 -1.31 0.04
C ILE A 488 40.18 -1.28 0.51
N SER A 489 40.38 -1.75 1.73
CA SER A 489 41.66 -2.12 2.32
C SER A 489 41.59 -3.57 2.85
N ASN A 490 42.66 -4.06 3.47
CA ASN A 490 42.71 -5.42 4.05
C ASN A 490 41.67 -5.64 5.18
N SER A 491 41.07 -4.58 5.75
CA SER A 491 40.16 -4.69 6.90
C SER A 491 38.96 -3.73 6.90
N LEU A 492 38.84 -2.83 5.91
CA LEU A 492 37.80 -1.81 5.84
C LEU A 492 37.40 -1.53 4.39
N VAL A 493 36.12 -1.27 4.14
CA VAL A 493 35.64 -0.63 2.91
C VAL A 493 35.95 0.87 2.97
N LEU A 494 36.36 1.46 1.86
CA LEU A 494 36.75 2.87 1.75
C LEU A 494 35.78 3.69 0.87
N ASP A 495 34.99 3.01 0.04
CA ASP A 495 33.95 3.58 -0.82
C ASP A 495 32.81 2.55 -0.97
N GLY A 496 31.83 2.60 -0.07
CA GLY A 496 30.73 1.62 -0.01
C GLY A 496 29.93 1.50 -1.31
N ALA A 497 29.70 2.63 -1.99
CA ALA A 497 28.96 2.67 -3.25
C ALA A 497 29.72 1.95 -4.39
N LYS A 498 31.00 2.28 -4.63
CA LYS A 498 31.80 1.57 -5.65
C LYS A 498 32.04 0.11 -5.29
N TYR A 499 32.07 -0.23 -4.01
CA TYR A 499 32.19 -1.60 -3.57
C TYR A 499 30.94 -2.44 -3.91
N LEU A 500 29.73 -1.92 -3.64
CA LEU A 500 28.49 -2.56 -4.10
C LEU A 500 28.46 -2.66 -5.63
N GLU A 501 28.69 -1.54 -6.33
CA GLU A 501 28.67 -1.49 -7.80
C GLU A 501 29.58 -2.55 -8.44
N MET A 502 30.81 -2.73 -7.93
CA MET A 502 31.74 -3.72 -8.47
C MET A 502 31.39 -5.17 -8.08
N VAL A 503 30.96 -5.42 -6.84
CA VAL A 503 30.56 -6.75 -6.37
C VAL A 503 29.31 -7.23 -7.12
N GLU A 504 28.34 -6.34 -7.30
CA GLU A 504 27.10 -6.62 -8.02
C GLU A 504 27.36 -6.95 -9.50
N LYS A 505 28.11 -6.11 -10.21
CA LYS A 505 28.45 -6.33 -11.63
C LYS A 505 29.22 -7.64 -11.83
N GLN A 506 30.11 -8.00 -10.91
CA GLN A 506 30.80 -9.28 -10.95
C GLN A 506 29.81 -10.44 -10.72
N TYR A 507 28.99 -10.38 -9.67
CA TYR A 507 28.02 -11.41 -9.32
C TYR A 507 26.97 -11.63 -10.43
N PHE A 508 26.43 -10.56 -10.99
CA PHE A 508 25.45 -10.62 -12.08
C PHE A 508 26.05 -11.23 -13.35
N LYS A 509 27.30 -10.88 -13.71
CA LYS A 509 28.02 -11.51 -14.85
C LYS A 509 28.28 -13.00 -14.59
N GLU A 510 28.81 -13.37 -13.43
CA GLU A 510 29.19 -14.75 -13.11
C GLU A 510 28.00 -15.71 -12.99
N LYS A 511 26.85 -15.23 -12.50
CA LYS A 511 25.64 -16.05 -12.32
C LYS A 511 24.67 -15.95 -13.50
N GLY A 512 24.96 -15.15 -14.52
CA GLY A 512 24.12 -14.96 -15.70
C GLY A 512 22.76 -14.32 -15.41
N ILE A 513 22.71 -13.38 -14.45
CA ILE A 513 21.47 -12.76 -13.97
C ILE A 513 20.79 -11.98 -15.09
N THR A 514 19.54 -12.34 -15.39
CA THR A 514 18.73 -11.71 -16.44
C THR A 514 17.88 -10.56 -15.92
N GLU A 515 17.29 -9.75 -16.80
CA GLU A 515 16.35 -8.69 -16.43
C GLU A 515 15.10 -9.23 -15.68
N GLU A 516 14.71 -10.48 -15.92
CA GLU A 516 13.62 -11.12 -15.17
C GLU A 516 14.08 -11.60 -13.79
N ASP A 517 15.32 -12.09 -13.66
CA ASP A 517 15.92 -12.37 -12.34
C ASP A 517 16.02 -11.09 -11.49
N LEU A 518 16.32 -9.94 -12.11
CA LEU A 518 16.31 -8.65 -11.42
C LEU A 518 14.92 -8.28 -10.89
N LYS A 519 13.85 -8.65 -11.60
CA LYS A 519 12.45 -8.43 -11.16
C LYS A 519 11.94 -9.51 -10.19
N GLU A 520 12.53 -10.70 -10.18
CA GLU A 520 12.17 -11.81 -9.29
C GLU A 520 12.91 -11.83 -7.94
N ASN A 521 13.91 -10.96 -7.71
CA ASN A 521 14.78 -11.02 -6.52
C ASN A 521 14.98 -9.67 -5.81
N ILE A 522 15.52 -9.74 -4.58
CA ILE A 522 16.14 -8.64 -3.83
C ILE A 522 17.53 -9.15 -3.39
N PHE A 523 18.60 -8.46 -3.77
CA PHE A 523 19.98 -8.92 -3.59
C PHE A 523 20.62 -8.28 -2.35
N VAL A 524 20.75 -9.04 -1.28
CA VAL A 524 21.36 -8.59 -0.02
C VAL A 524 22.78 -9.11 0.07
N PHE A 525 23.73 -8.27 -0.32
CA PHE A 525 25.16 -8.55 -0.29
C PHE A 525 25.71 -8.34 1.13
N ILE A 526 26.22 -9.39 1.76
CA ILE A 526 26.70 -9.36 3.14
C ILE A 526 28.22 -9.23 3.13
N SER A 527 28.74 -8.12 3.64
CA SER A 527 30.18 -7.87 3.66
C SER A 527 30.87 -8.47 4.89
N PRO A 528 32.10 -8.98 4.76
CA PRO A 528 32.93 -9.40 5.89
C PRO A 528 33.71 -8.24 6.53
N ILE A 529 33.68 -7.03 5.96
CA ILE A 529 34.43 -5.85 6.41
C ILE A 529 33.57 -4.58 6.38
N ASP A 530 33.67 -3.76 7.43
CA ASP A 530 32.86 -2.55 7.59
C ASP A 530 33.48 -1.32 6.89
N GLU A 531 32.71 -0.25 6.73
CA GLU A 531 33.28 1.10 6.58
C GLU A 531 33.96 1.61 7.86
N PRO A 532 34.92 2.56 7.76
CA PRO A 532 35.41 3.31 8.92
C PRO A 532 34.29 4.10 9.61
N MET A 533 34.45 4.36 10.90
CA MET A 533 33.56 5.27 11.63
C MET A 533 33.66 6.69 11.07
N LYS A 534 32.51 7.33 10.85
CA LYS A 534 32.40 8.69 10.33
C LYS A 534 32.89 9.68 11.39
N ALA A 535 33.90 10.48 11.03
CA ALA A 535 34.69 11.28 11.98
C ALA A 535 33.94 12.47 12.61
N ASP A 536 32.77 12.82 12.07
CA ASP A 536 31.88 13.91 12.50
C ASP A 536 30.79 13.47 13.49
N THR A 537 30.27 12.25 13.29
CA THR A 537 29.10 11.68 13.96
C THR A 537 29.46 10.51 14.89
N ASN A 538 30.68 9.98 14.75
CA ASN A 538 31.18 8.78 15.43
C ASN A 538 30.31 7.53 15.17
N ALA A 539 29.52 7.53 14.09
CA ALA A 539 28.65 6.44 13.67
C ALA A 539 29.34 5.54 12.63
N LYS A 540 28.92 4.27 12.55
CA LYS A 540 29.18 3.40 11.39
C LYS A 540 28.04 3.55 10.38
N THR A 541 28.32 3.29 9.10
CA THR A 541 27.25 2.99 8.15
C THR A 541 26.73 1.57 8.36
N GLY A 542 25.41 1.37 8.38
CA GLY A 542 24.80 0.05 8.50
C GLY A 542 24.81 -0.71 7.18
N ALA A 543 24.37 -0.04 6.10
CA ALA A 543 24.28 -0.56 4.74
C ALA A 543 24.24 0.59 3.70
N PHE A 544 24.18 0.24 2.41
CA PHE A 544 23.90 1.16 1.30
C PHE A 544 23.16 0.48 0.15
N VAL A 545 22.33 1.24 -0.57
CA VAL A 545 21.87 1.00 -1.95
C VAL A 545 22.75 1.69 -3.01
N VAL A 546 22.69 1.21 -4.27
CA VAL A 546 23.20 1.93 -5.46
C VAL A 546 22.23 1.76 -6.62
N TYR A 547 21.57 2.85 -7.01
CA TYR A 547 20.60 2.85 -8.11
C TYR A 547 21.27 2.71 -9.48
N GLU A 548 21.39 1.48 -9.98
CA GLU A 548 21.87 1.16 -11.33
C GLU A 548 20.72 1.10 -12.36
N ASP A 549 19.57 0.54 -11.99
CA ASP A 549 18.33 0.46 -12.78
C ASP A 549 17.11 0.48 -11.83
N VAL A 550 15.91 0.84 -12.31
CA VAL A 550 14.66 0.89 -11.52
C VAL A 550 14.21 -0.50 -11.02
N PHE A 551 14.62 -1.59 -11.69
CA PHE A 551 14.29 -2.95 -11.30
C PHE A 551 15.34 -3.63 -10.41
N ILE A 552 16.54 -3.07 -10.26
CA ILE A 552 17.58 -3.61 -9.38
C ILE A 552 17.23 -3.24 -7.94
N PHE A 553 16.88 -4.24 -7.13
CA PHE A 553 16.71 -4.06 -5.69
C PHE A 553 17.92 -4.70 -5.01
N SER A 554 18.91 -3.91 -4.61
CA SER A 554 20.13 -4.44 -3.98
C SER A 554 20.62 -3.58 -2.81
N ALA A 555 21.28 -4.23 -1.85
CA ALA A 555 21.89 -3.56 -0.70
C ALA A 555 23.19 -4.25 -0.27
N MET A 556 24.21 -3.45 0.03
CA MET A 556 25.43 -3.87 0.71
C MET A 556 25.27 -3.70 2.21
N VAL A 557 25.38 -4.77 2.99
CA VAL A 557 25.11 -4.78 4.43
C VAL A 557 26.36 -5.08 5.24
N TYR A 558 26.67 -4.20 6.19
CA TYR A 558 27.73 -4.36 7.20
C TYR A 558 27.12 -4.76 8.56
N ILE A 559 26.06 -4.07 8.96
CA ILE A 559 25.29 -4.35 10.19
C ILE A 559 24.03 -5.13 9.78
N PHE A 560 24.03 -6.44 10.04
CA PHE A 560 22.93 -7.31 9.65
C PHE A 560 21.80 -7.28 10.68
N ASP A 561 20.96 -6.23 10.57
CA ASP A 561 19.74 -6.05 11.35
C ASP A 561 18.52 -5.73 10.45
N ILE A 562 17.33 -5.83 11.03
CA ILE A 562 16.05 -5.72 10.31
C ILE A 562 15.73 -4.28 9.92
N ASP A 563 16.08 -3.30 10.75
CA ASP A 563 15.74 -1.90 10.52
C ASP A 563 16.67 -1.32 9.42
N THR A 564 17.97 -1.64 9.46
CA THR A 564 18.93 -1.34 8.38
C THR A 564 18.48 -1.90 7.03
N ILE A 565 18.10 -3.18 6.96
CA ILE A 565 17.66 -3.79 5.68
C ILE A 565 16.30 -3.22 5.21
N LEU A 566 15.39 -2.89 6.13
CA LEU A 566 14.13 -2.23 5.80
C LEU A 566 14.34 -0.80 5.28
N HIS A 567 15.33 -0.07 5.81
CA HIS A 567 15.69 1.28 5.37
C HIS A 567 16.19 1.27 3.91
N GLU A 568 17.22 0.46 3.62
CA GLU A 568 17.80 0.37 2.28
C GLU A 568 16.79 -0.18 1.24
N ILE A 569 16.04 -1.24 1.55
CA ILE A 569 15.02 -1.73 0.61
C ILE A 569 13.82 -0.75 0.52
N GLY A 570 13.58 0.07 1.55
CA GLY A 570 12.66 1.21 1.49
C GLY A 570 13.09 2.28 0.48
N HIS A 571 14.40 2.49 0.32
CA HIS A 571 14.96 3.36 -0.72
C HIS A 571 14.65 2.84 -2.14
N GLU A 572 14.80 1.53 -2.40
CA GLU A 572 14.45 0.95 -3.71
C GLU A 572 12.93 0.96 -3.99
N MET A 573 12.09 0.94 -2.95
CA MET A 573 10.66 1.22 -3.12
C MET A 573 10.34 2.69 -3.45
N GLY A 574 11.34 3.57 -3.41
CA GLY A 574 11.22 5.01 -3.70
C GLY A 574 10.88 5.88 -2.48
N LEU A 575 11.09 5.39 -1.26
CA LEU A 575 11.04 6.26 -0.08
C LEU A 575 12.32 7.10 0.00
N LYS A 576 12.20 8.38 0.38
CA LYS A 576 13.34 9.24 0.73
C LYS A 576 13.39 9.53 2.22
N HIS A 577 14.59 9.86 2.68
CA HIS A 577 14.82 10.55 3.94
C HIS A 577 13.93 11.81 4.03
N PRO A 578 13.11 11.97 5.09
CA PRO A 578 12.15 13.06 5.19
C PRO A 578 12.80 14.44 5.34
N PHE A 579 14.11 14.51 5.57
CA PHE A 579 14.88 15.75 5.68
C PHE A 579 15.72 16.07 4.43
N ALA A 580 15.77 15.19 3.43
CA ALA A 580 16.68 15.31 2.29
C ALA A 580 16.07 16.09 1.10
N ILE A 581 16.14 17.43 1.17
CA ILE A 581 15.74 18.31 0.06
C ILE A 581 16.91 18.43 -0.94
N GLY A 582 16.81 17.77 -2.10
CA GLY A 582 17.86 17.88 -3.12
C GLY A 582 17.63 17.12 -4.43
N LEU A 583 17.78 17.84 -5.55
CA LEU A 583 17.78 17.32 -6.93
C LEU A 583 19.13 16.68 -7.35
N LYS A 584 20.03 16.42 -6.38
CA LYS A 584 21.43 16.05 -6.63
C LYS A 584 21.56 14.80 -7.51
N ASP A 585 20.68 13.84 -7.29
CA ASP A 585 20.69 12.52 -7.95
C ASP A 585 20.15 12.62 -9.38
N ILE A 586 19.13 13.46 -9.60
CA ILE A 586 18.61 13.80 -10.94
C ILE A 586 19.69 14.51 -11.76
N VAL A 587 20.33 15.55 -11.21
CA VAL A 587 21.35 16.34 -11.93
C VAL A 587 22.61 15.51 -12.25
N SER A 588 23.02 14.61 -11.35
CA SER A 588 24.17 13.73 -11.60
C SER A 588 23.84 12.66 -12.66
N LYS A 589 22.66 12.03 -12.59
CA LYS A 589 22.22 11.06 -13.62
C LYS A 589 21.98 11.72 -14.97
N GLN A 590 21.46 12.95 -15.04
CA GLN A 590 21.39 13.74 -16.28
C GLN A 590 22.79 14.01 -16.86
N SER A 591 23.76 14.40 -16.03
CA SER A 591 25.14 14.62 -16.46
C SER A 591 25.81 13.34 -17.00
N TYR A 592 25.46 12.19 -16.41
CA TYR A 592 25.91 10.87 -16.87
C TYR A 592 25.24 10.45 -18.19
N LEU A 593 23.93 10.65 -18.32
CA LEU A 593 23.16 10.36 -19.54
C LEU A 593 23.76 11.04 -20.79
N GLU A 594 24.11 12.32 -20.68
CA GLU A 594 24.69 13.07 -21.80
C GLU A 594 26.11 12.58 -22.15
N GLN A 595 26.89 12.09 -21.18
CA GLN A 595 28.17 11.41 -21.47
C GLN A 595 27.95 10.08 -22.22
N ILE A 596 26.97 9.27 -21.81
CA ILE A 596 26.68 7.99 -22.47
C ILE A 596 26.18 8.22 -23.90
N LYS A 597 25.30 9.20 -24.11
CA LYS A 597 24.83 9.61 -25.45
C LYS A 597 25.99 10.04 -26.34
N HIS A 598 26.89 10.89 -25.84
CA HIS A 598 28.07 11.30 -26.62
C HIS A 598 29.05 10.14 -26.91
N ASN A 599 29.22 9.21 -25.96
CA ASN A 599 29.98 7.98 -26.18
C ASN A 599 29.33 7.10 -27.27
N LYS A 600 28.00 7.02 -27.31
CA LYS A 600 27.26 6.32 -28.37
C LYS A 600 27.43 7.00 -29.73
N GLU A 601 27.24 8.32 -29.82
CA GLU A 601 27.49 9.08 -31.05
C GLU A 601 28.90 8.86 -31.60
N THR A 602 29.89 8.79 -30.70
CA THR A 602 31.28 8.49 -31.03
C THR A 602 31.43 7.07 -31.59
N LYS A 603 30.79 6.06 -30.97
CA LYS A 603 30.80 4.66 -31.44
C LYS A 603 30.02 4.43 -32.74
N ASP A 604 28.89 5.10 -32.93
CA ASP A 604 28.17 5.19 -34.20
C ASP A 604 29.01 5.89 -35.28
N GLY A 605 29.87 6.83 -34.88
CA GLY A 605 30.86 7.47 -35.75
C GLY A 605 32.00 6.54 -36.17
N GLU A 606 32.60 5.83 -35.21
CA GLU A 606 33.66 4.84 -35.43
C GLU A 606 33.19 3.68 -36.33
N SER A 607 32.00 3.13 -36.07
CA SER A 607 31.48 1.95 -36.78
C SER A 607 31.38 2.12 -38.31
N LYS A 608 31.28 3.36 -38.81
CA LYS A 608 31.29 3.70 -40.25
C LYS A 608 32.61 3.35 -40.96
N VAL A 609 33.66 2.99 -40.21
CA VAL A 609 34.86 2.38 -40.79
C VAL A 609 34.58 1.00 -41.40
N VAL A 610 33.61 0.25 -40.85
CA VAL A 610 33.17 -1.06 -41.34
C VAL A 610 32.64 -0.95 -42.76
N GLU A 611 31.87 0.09 -43.09
CA GLU A 611 31.35 0.32 -44.46
C GLU A 611 32.49 0.38 -45.48
N LYS A 612 33.56 1.11 -45.16
CA LYS A 612 34.77 1.22 -46.00
C LYS A 612 35.50 -0.11 -46.14
N TRP A 613 35.56 -0.92 -45.08
CA TRP A 613 36.11 -2.28 -45.16
C TRP A 613 35.21 -3.22 -45.98
N ARG A 614 33.88 -3.06 -45.93
CA ARG A 614 32.93 -3.80 -46.78
C ARG A 614 33.06 -3.39 -48.27
N GLU A 615 33.45 -2.15 -48.57
CA GLU A 615 33.79 -1.69 -49.93
C GLU A 615 35.15 -2.20 -50.41
N ASP A 616 36.17 -2.14 -49.58
CA ASP A 616 37.49 -2.73 -49.84
C ASP A 616 37.35 -4.25 -50.11
N LEU A 617 36.61 -4.98 -49.27
CA LEU A 617 36.35 -6.41 -49.46
C LEU A 617 35.73 -6.72 -50.83
N LYS A 618 34.87 -5.84 -51.36
CA LYS A 618 34.28 -5.99 -52.71
C LYS A 618 35.33 -5.75 -53.80
N THR A 619 36.13 -4.70 -53.68
CA THR A 619 37.01 -4.16 -54.74
C THR A 619 38.45 -4.69 -54.74
N ARG A 620 38.96 -5.20 -53.62
CA ARG A 620 40.32 -5.71 -53.44
C ARG A 620 40.59 -6.95 -54.30
N LYS A 621 41.60 -6.84 -55.18
CA LYS A 621 42.10 -7.92 -56.03
C LYS A 621 42.85 -8.98 -55.22
N SER A 622 42.98 -10.19 -55.75
CA SER A 622 43.74 -11.29 -55.11
C SER A 622 45.21 -10.94 -54.84
N THR A 623 45.83 -10.10 -55.68
CA THR A 623 47.19 -9.58 -55.48
C THR A 623 47.31 -8.52 -54.37
N GLY A 624 46.20 -8.12 -53.74
CA GLY A 624 46.14 -7.23 -52.58
C GLY A 624 46.16 -7.96 -51.24
N TYR A 625 46.58 -9.23 -51.24
CA TYR A 625 46.78 -10.08 -50.07
C TYR A 625 48.17 -10.75 -50.15
N PRO A 626 48.85 -11.01 -49.01
CA PRO A 626 48.45 -10.62 -47.65
C PRO A 626 48.56 -9.10 -47.42
N PHE A 627 47.88 -8.59 -46.40
CA PHE A 627 48.06 -7.21 -45.92
C PHE A 627 47.94 -7.12 -44.40
N LYS A 628 48.31 -5.97 -43.80
CA LYS A 628 48.22 -5.73 -42.36
C LYS A 628 46.91 -5.06 -41.94
N PHE A 629 46.28 -5.59 -40.89
CA PHE A 629 45.14 -4.98 -40.20
C PHE A 629 45.51 -4.83 -38.72
N GLY A 630 45.84 -3.62 -38.29
CA GLY A 630 46.57 -3.43 -37.04
C GLY A 630 47.88 -4.23 -37.06
N GLU A 631 48.09 -5.08 -36.06
CA GLU A 631 49.24 -6.01 -36.00
C GLU A 631 48.98 -7.33 -36.75
N GLU A 632 47.74 -7.66 -37.10
CA GLU A 632 47.35 -8.92 -37.74
C GLU A 632 47.72 -8.98 -39.22
N THR A 633 47.94 -10.18 -39.76
CA THR A 633 48.22 -10.41 -41.19
C THR A 633 47.02 -11.09 -41.85
N ILE A 634 46.23 -10.35 -42.62
CA ILE A 634 45.08 -10.88 -43.35
C ILE A 634 45.56 -11.49 -44.66
N SER A 635 45.50 -12.82 -44.77
CA SER A 635 46.13 -13.61 -45.84
C SER A 635 45.24 -13.84 -47.06
N ASN A 636 43.91 -13.73 -46.92
CA ASN A 636 42.97 -13.95 -48.03
C ASN A 636 41.60 -13.26 -47.84
N LYS A 637 40.75 -13.30 -48.87
CA LYS A 637 39.43 -12.64 -48.91
C LYS A 637 38.37 -13.25 -47.97
N VAL A 638 38.46 -14.54 -47.62
CA VAL A 638 37.55 -15.18 -46.66
C VAL A 638 37.88 -14.74 -45.24
N GLU A 639 39.17 -14.73 -44.91
CA GLU A 639 39.70 -14.22 -43.65
C GLU A 639 39.41 -12.73 -43.47
N TRP A 640 39.55 -11.91 -44.53
CA TRP A 640 39.16 -10.50 -44.47
C TRP A 640 37.66 -10.32 -44.22
N LYS A 641 36.80 -11.11 -44.88
CA LYS A 641 35.35 -11.08 -44.57
C LYS A 641 35.12 -11.40 -43.10
N LYS A 642 35.72 -12.48 -42.58
CA LYS A 642 35.58 -12.91 -41.18
C LYS A 642 35.94 -11.79 -40.22
N ARG A 643 37.11 -11.15 -40.40
CA ARG A 643 37.57 -10.08 -39.49
C ARG A 643 36.64 -8.86 -39.50
N ILE A 644 36.07 -8.51 -40.65
CA ILE A 644 35.04 -7.46 -40.73
C ILE A 644 33.71 -7.92 -40.09
N ASP A 645 33.31 -9.18 -40.26
CA ASP A 645 32.12 -9.73 -39.57
C ASP A 645 32.29 -9.66 -38.04
N GLU A 646 33.49 -9.88 -37.52
CA GLU A 646 33.85 -9.82 -36.10
C GLU A 646 33.86 -8.37 -35.57
N GLU A 647 34.55 -7.44 -36.24
CA GLU A 647 34.52 -6.01 -35.84
C GLU A 647 33.10 -5.41 -35.92
N GLU A 648 32.33 -5.75 -36.96
CA GLU A 648 30.94 -5.30 -37.09
C GLU A 648 30.03 -5.82 -35.96
N LEU A 649 30.31 -7.02 -35.44
CA LEU A 649 29.64 -7.55 -34.26
C LEU A 649 30.05 -6.79 -32.99
N ILE A 650 31.36 -6.54 -32.79
CA ILE A 650 31.88 -5.80 -31.63
C ILE A 650 31.26 -4.40 -31.54
N TYR A 651 31.22 -3.65 -32.65
CA TYR A 651 30.57 -2.33 -32.68
C TYR A 651 29.07 -2.42 -32.36
N LYS A 652 28.34 -3.38 -32.94
CA LYS A 652 26.90 -3.53 -32.68
C LYS A 652 26.59 -3.86 -31.22
N THR A 653 27.38 -4.74 -30.59
CA THR A 653 27.24 -5.04 -29.17
C THR A 653 27.51 -3.81 -28.30
N GLN A 654 28.61 -3.08 -28.54
CA GLN A 654 28.93 -1.86 -27.80
C GLN A 654 27.84 -0.78 -27.94
N ILE A 655 27.28 -0.60 -29.14
CA ILE A 655 26.20 0.37 -29.39
C ILE A 655 24.91 -0.06 -28.70
N ALA A 656 24.55 -1.35 -28.74
CA ALA A 656 23.37 -1.88 -28.07
C ALA A 656 23.46 -1.82 -26.53
N ASP A 657 24.66 -2.05 -25.97
CA ASP A 657 24.92 -1.86 -24.54
C ASP A 657 24.74 -0.39 -24.13
N LEU A 658 25.25 0.55 -24.92
CA LEU A 658 25.06 1.98 -24.67
C LEU A 658 23.59 2.39 -24.77
N ASP A 659 22.82 1.88 -25.74
CA ASP A 659 21.37 2.12 -25.84
C ASP A 659 20.59 1.55 -24.64
N ARG A 660 20.98 0.38 -24.13
CA ARG A 660 20.42 -0.21 -22.91
C ARG A 660 20.69 0.68 -21.68
N ILE A 661 21.93 1.15 -21.51
CA ILE A 661 22.33 2.01 -20.39
C ILE A 661 21.65 3.40 -20.50
N ILE A 662 21.49 3.96 -21.71
CA ILE A 662 20.71 5.18 -21.96
C ILE A 662 19.26 4.99 -21.50
N THR A 663 18.61 3.92 -21.95
CA THR A 663 17.19 3.63 -21.62
C THR A 663 16.99 3.46 -20.11
N SER A 664 17.87 2.69 -19.46
CA SER A 664 17.89 2.50 -18.00
C SER A 664 18.10 3.82 -17.24
N THR A 665 19.04 4.65 -17.68
CA THR A 665 19.33 5.95 -17.06
C THR A 665 18.18 6.94 -17.24
N GLU A 666 17.50 6.94 -18.39
CA GLU A 666 16.29 7.76 -18.63
C GLU A 666 15.11 7.30 -17.74
N ASN A 667 14.92 5.99 -17.57
CA ASN A 667 13.93 5.44 -16.64
C ASN A 667 14.24 5.83 -15.18
N LEU A 668 15.50 5.76 -14.74
CA LEU A 668 15.91 6.22 -13.40
C LEU A 668 15.67 7.71 -13.19
N ILE A 669 16.00 8.56 -14.18
CA ILE A 669 15.73 10.00 -14.10
C ILE A 669 14.22 10.27 -13.98
N HIS A 670 13.40 9.52 -14.73
CA HIS A 670 11.94 9.61 -14.61
C HIS A 670 11.45 9.17 -13.22
N PHE A 671 11.95 8.05 -12.70
CA PHE A 671 11.63 7.50 -11.38
C PHE A 671 11.98 8.49 -10.24
N PHE A 672 13.19 9.05 -10.24
CA PHE A 672 13.58 10.08 -9.27
C PHE A 672 12.75 11.37 -9.40
N THR A 673 12.37 11.77 -10.62
CA THR A 673 11.47 12.91 -10.83
C THR A 673 10.11 12.66 -10.18
N ARG A 674 9.56 11.45 -10.31
CA ARG A 674 8.30 11.06 -9.66
C ARG A 674 8.40 10.96 -8.15
N ILE A 675 9.53 10.50 -7.62
CA ILE A 675 9.81 10.54 -6.18
C ILE A 675 9.75 11.97 -5.64
N GLU A 676 10.40 12.95 -6.31
CA GLU A 676 10.33 14.37 -5.92
C GLU A 676 8.93 14.99 -6.12
N GLU A 677 8.15 14.54 -7.10
CA GLU A 677 6.76 14.96 -7.30
C GLU A 677 5.80 14.41 -6.23
N TYR A 678 6.04 13.19 -5.73
CA TYR A 678 5.16 12.52 -4.77
C TYR A 678 5.56 12.79 -3.30
N HIS A 679 6.85 12.95 -3.00
CA HIS A 679 7.36 13.24 -1.66
C HIS A 679 7.24 14.75 -1.35
N LYS A 680 6.07 15.18 -0.86
CA LYS A 680 5.77 16.61 -0.63
C LYS A 680 5.96 17.11 0.81
N ILE A 681 6.07 16.19 1.77
CA ILE A 681 6.14 16.47 3.20
C ILE A 681 7.57 16.22 3.67
N TYR A 682 8.20 17.23 4.27
CA TYR A 682 9.57 17.14 4.79
C TYR A 682 9.66 17.67 6.22
N PHE A 683 10.60 17.13 6.98
CA PHE A 683 10.82 17.42 8.40
C PHE A 683 12.30 17.73 8.68
N ASN A 684 12.61 18.30 9.84
CA ASN A 684 13.99 18.31 10.34
C ASN A 684 14.44 16.86 10.68
N GLN A 685 15.74 16.60 10.54
CA GLN A 685 16.35 15.30 10.87
C GLN A 685 16.18 14.96 12.37
N TYR A 686 16.01 13.68 12.69
CA TYR A 686 15.78 13.16 14.06
C TYR A 686 14.44 13.58 14.69
N THR A 687 13.41 13.91 13.90
CA THR A 687 12.12 14.43 14.44
C THR A 687 10.91 13.57 14.15
N THR A 688 10.93 12.72 13.11
CA THR A 688 9.86 11.74 12.89
C THR A 688 10.13 10.45 13.68
N ASP A 689 9.12 9.59 13.74
CA ASP A 689 9.21 8.21 14.24
C ASP A 689 9.37 7.19 13.10
N THR A 690 9.86 7.59 11.91
CA THR A 690 9.89 6.72 10.73
C THR A 690 11.20 5.94 10.57
N ILE A 691 11.15 4.82 9.83
CA ILE A 691 12.35 4.08 9.43
C ILE A 691 13.30 4.93 8.56
N MET A 692 12.77 5.88 7.79
CA MET A 692 13.55 6.73 6.89
C MET A 692 14.21 7.94 7.58
N ASP A 693 14.00 8.13 8.89
CA ASP A 693 14.68 9.16 9.68
C ASP A 693 15.65 8.50 10.68
N TYR A 694 16.76 9.17 11.00
CA TYR A 694 17.82 8.62 11.86
C TYR A 694 17.49 8.69 13.37
N THR A 695 16.20 8.81 13.69
CA THR A 695 15.66 8.72 15.05
C THR A 695 16.02 7.38 15.70
N ILE A 696 16.04 7.30 17.04
CA ILE A 696 16.10 6.01 17.75
C ILE A 696 14.72 5.32 17.84
N LEU A 697 13.69 5.89 17.19
CA LEU A 697 12.29 5.52 17.30
C LEU A 697 11.67 5.13 15.95
N HIS A 698 12.16 4.07 15.29
CA HIS A 698 11.61 3.57 14.01
C HIS A 698 10.28 2.80 14.16
N TYR A 699 9.23 3.45 14.66
CA TYR A 699 7.94 2.82 14.98
C TYR A 699 6.77 3.28 14.10
N GLY A 700 6.79 4.52 13.63
CA GLY A 700 5.76 5.15 12.81
C GLY A 700 5.96 4.83 11.32
N PHE A 701 4.94 4.23 10.70
CA PHE A 701 4.86 4.13 9.25
C PHE A 701 3.67 4.99 8.81
N PHE A 702 3.95 6.24 8.45
CA PHE A 702 2.89 7.17 8.05
C PHE A 702 2.21 6.65 6.79
N ASP A 703 0.88 6.77 6.75
CA ASP A 703 0.05 6.25 5.65
C ASP A 703 0.42 6.90 4.30
N TYR A 704 0.95 8.13 4.32
CA TYR A 704 1.46 8.82 3.13
C TYR A 704 2.69 8.12 2.50
N GLN A 705 3.49 7.38 3.28
CA GLN A 705 4.67 6.67 2.76
C GLN A 705 4.23 5.52 1.85
N PHE A 706 3.22 4.75 2.28
CA PHE A 706 2.60 3.74 1.43
C PHE A 706 1.93 4.36 0.19
N ASP A 707 1.22 5.49 0.35
CA ASP A 707 0.64 6.20 -0.78
C ASP A 707 1.69 6.77 -1.77
N ILE A 708 2.98 6.86 -1.42
CA ILE A 708 4.09 7.14 -2.36
C ILE A 708 4.51 5.86 -3.06
N ILE A 709 4.85 4.80 -2.30
CA ILE A 709 5.25 3.48 -2.83
C ILE A 709 4.22 2.98 -3.85
N LYS A 710 2.93 3.09 -3.51
CA LYS A 710 1.84 2.63 -4.37
C LYS A 710 1.79 3.39 -5.70
N LYS A 711 1.96 4.71 -5.72
CA LYS A 711 1.95 5.49 -6.96
C LYS A 711 3.13 5.13 -7.86
N LEU A 712 4.32 4.96 -7.28
CA LEU A 712 5.51 4.53 -8.03
C LEU A 712 5.30 3.13 -8.61
N ASN A 713 4.80 2.17 -7.82
CA ASN A 713 4.52 0.83 -8.36
C ASN A 713 3.31 0.79 -9.31
N ASP A 714 2.40 1.75 -9.24
CA ASP A 714 1.31 1.91 -10.22
C ASP A 714 1.80 2.45 -11.57
N GLU A 715 2.88 3.21 -11.60
CA GLU A 715 3.49 3.79 -12.81
C GLU A 715 4.63 2.93 -13.40
N PHE A 716 5.57 2.45 -12.56
CA PHE A 716 6.80 1.77 -12.99
C PHE A 716 6.75 0.24 -12.89
N LYS A 717 5.80 -0.32 -12.12
CA LYS A 717 5.66 -1.78 -11.87
C LYS A 717 6.95 -2.44 -11.36
N HIS A 718 7.68 -1.76 -10.48
CA HIS A 718 8.99 -2.16 -9.97
C HIS A 718 8.96 -3.07 -8.73
N ILE A 719 7.82 -3.24 -8.05
CA ILE A 719 7.65 -4.05 -6.83
C ILE A 719 6.63 -5.19 -7.04
#